data_AF-A0A8S9HW29-F1
#
_entry.id   AF-A0A8S9HW29-F1
#
_cell.length_a   1.000
_cell.length_b   1.000
_cell.length_c   1.000
_cell.angle_alpha   90.00
_cell.angle_beta   90.00
_cell.angle_gamma   90.00
#
_symmetry.space_group_name_H-M   'P 1'
#
loop_
_entity.id
_entity.type
_entity.pdbx_description
1 polymer ?
#
loop_
_entity_poly.entity_id
_entity_poly.type
_entity_poly.pdbx_seq_one_letter_code
_entity_poly.pdbx_strand_id
1 'polypeptide(L)'
;MKNEDERVVMEEDDQQKASDLVHELVLRLLSQNPQTPDPDPTSPTFLKTLRYAHRILRSRLTPSVSPDAAAIAESLKRRLATHGKSSDALAFADLYAKFASKTGPGSVNNKWSLLYLLRIVSEDRHKLDSSLLLPNLNAAVSSSLGNKKTNGVLLVSKDPENLRDVAFREYANLIKEENEVTEEILVRDVLYACQGIDGKYVKFNSEIDGYAVVDYINTPRATRTMVRTLSELGWLFKKVKSFISESMDESTAVGTVGQAFCAALQDELSDYYKLLAVLEAQGMNPIPLVSESAGGSSSSYLSLRRLSVWFAEPKVKMRLMAVLVDKCRVLRGGAMAGAIHLHAQHGDPLVHDFMMSLLRCVCSPLFEMVRSWVLEGELEDSFGEFFVVSHPVKVDLLWREGYNLHHGMLPSFISPSLAQRILRTGKSINFLRVCCDDHGWADAASEAAAASGTTTRRGGIGYGETDALEYLVAEAAKRIDKRLLDVLYERYKFKEHCLAIKRYLLLGQGDFVQYLMDIVGPKLSEPANNISSFELAGFLEAAVRASNAQYDDRDVLDRLKVKMMPHGSGDRGWDVFSLEYEARAPLDTVFTESVLSKYLRVFNFLWRLKRVEHALIGIWKTMKPNCITSNSFVKLQSSVKLQLLSALRRCQVLWNEMNHFVLGKETYEIIKHKYI
;
A
#
# COMPACT_ATOMS: atom_id res chain seq x y z
N MET A 1 -80.77 14.40 31.13
CA MET A 1 -79.42 14.03 31.61
C MET A 1 -79.20 12.51 31.65
N LYS A 2 -79.83 11.68 32.51
CA LYS A 2 -79.60 10.21 32.47
C LYS A 2 -79.96 9.50 31.14
N ASN A 3 -80.99 9.97 30.44
CA ASN A 3 -81.42 9.38 29.15
C ASN A 3 -80.65 9.93 27.92
N GLU A 4 -79.86 10.99 28.08
CA GLU A 4 -78.99 11.51 27.00
C GLU A 4 -77.64 10.81 27.03
N ASP A 5 -77.08 10.56 28.22
CA ASP A 5 -75.85 9.78 28.38
C ASP A 5 -76.01 8.33 27.88
N GLU A 6 -77.16 7.68 28.13
CA GLU A 6 -77.43 6.34 27.57
C GLU A 6 -77.58 6.32 26.03
N ARG A 7 -78.02 7.43 25.40
CA ARG A 7 -78.09 7.53 23.93
C ARG A 7 -76.72 7.76 23.31
N VAL A 8 -75.89 8.60 23.92
CA VAL A 8 -74.53 8.88 23.45
C VAL A 8 -73.65 7.62 23.56
N VAL A 9 -73.78 6.86 24.66
CA VAL A 9 -73.07 5.58 24.84
C VAL A 9 -73.50 4.52 23.80
N MET A 10 -74.79 4.44 23.45
CA MET A 10 -75.24 3.53 22.40
C MET A 10 -74.76 3.94 21.00
N GLU A 11 -74.67 5.24 20.69
CA GLU A 11 -74.14 5.72 19.41
C GLU A 11 -72.63 5.48 19.26
N GLU A 12 -71.86 5.63 20.34
CA GLU A 12 -70.42 5.32 20.34
C GLU A 12 -70.13 3.82 20.16
N ASP A 13 -70.91 2.95 20.81
CA ASP A 13 -70.82 1.50 20.66
C ASP A 13 -71.13 1.04 19.22
N ASP A 14 -72.11 1.65 18.56
CA ASP A 14 -72.47 1.32 17.18
C ASP A 14 -71.44 1.86 16.17
N GLN A 15 -70.83 3.01 16.44
CA GLN A 15 -69.72 3.56 15.66
C GLN A 15 -68.46 2.68 15.74
N GLN A 16 -68.19 2.12 16.94
CA GLN A 16 -67.07 1.21 17.16
C GLN A 16 -67.30 -0.14 16.47
N LYS A 17 -68.50 -0.72 16.59
CA LYS A 17 -68.89 -1.93 15.84
C LYS A 17 -68.77 -1.73 14.33
N ALA A 18 -69.19 -0.57 13.81
CA ALA A 18 -69.04 -0.26 12.39
C ALA A 18 -67.55 -0.21 11.95
N SER A 19 -66.68 0.36 12.78
CA SER A 19 -65.23 0.37 12.53
C SER A 19 -64.63 -1.03 12.47
N ASP A 20 -65.03 -1.92 13.39
CA ASP A 20 -64.55 -3.30 13.46
C ASP A 20 -65.02 -4.13 12.25
N LEU A 21 -66.26 -3.93 11.80
CA LEU A 21 -66.79 -4.55 10.58
C LEU A 21 -66.06 -4.08 9.32
N VAL A 22 -65.64 -2.82 9.26
CA VAL A 22 -64.84 -2.29 8.14
C VAL A 22 -63.44 -2.92 8.15
N HIS A 23 -62.84 -3.09 9.33
CA HIS A 23 -61.58 -3.80 9.48
C HIS A 23 -61.68 -5.25 8.96
N GLU A 24 -62.73 -5.98 9.34
CA GLU A 24 -62.98 -7.35 8.86
C GLU A 24 -63.24 -7.41 7.35
N LEU A 25 -63.97 -6.44 6.80
CA LEU A 25 -64.25 -6.35 5.36
C LEU A 25 -62.97 -6.11 4.55
N VAL A 26 -62.08 -5.23 5.02
CA VAL A 26 -60.79 -4.98 4.36
C VAL A 26 -59.90 -6.23 4.40
N LEU A 27 -59.87 -6.96 5.52
CA LEU A 27 -59.16 -8.25 5.62
C LEU A 27 -59.70 -9.30 4.63
N ARG A 28 -61.03 -9.44 4.54
CA ARG A 28 -61.66 -10.41 3.62
C ARG A 28 -61.47 -10.08 2.15
N LEU A 29 -61.49 -8.79 1.79
CA LEU A 29 -61.27 -8.38 0.40
C LEU A 29 -59.80 -8.52 -0.03
N LEU A 30 -58.86 -8.26 0.88
CA LEU A 30 -57.43 -8.39 0.58
C LEU A 30 -56.96 -9.84 0.55
N SER A 31 -57.49 -10.70 1.43
CA SER A 31 -57.20 -12.15 1.42
C SER A 31 -57.75 -12.88 0.19
N GLN A 32 -58.77 -12.33 -0.48
CA GLN A 32 -59.28 -12.86 -1.76
C GLN A 32 -58.41 -12.48 -2.97
N ASN A 33 -57.42 -11.61 -2.80
CA ASN A 33 -56.52 -11.21 -3.88
C ASN A 33 -55.39 -12.25 -4.02
N PRO A 34 -55.23 -12.92 -5.18
CA PRO A 34 -54.23 -13.98 -5.38
C PRO A 34 -52.76 -13.53 -5.24
N GLN A 35 -52.50 -12.22 -5.14
CA GLN A 35 -51.16 -11.64 -4.97
C GLN A 35 -50.71 -11.54 -3.49
N THR A 36 -51.60 -11.67 -2.51
CA THR A 36 -51.29 -11.54 -1.07
C THR A 36 -52.13 -12.50 -0.23
N PRO A 37 -51.72 -13.78 -0.09
CA PRO A 37 -52.55 -14.80 0.55
C PRO A 37 -52.73 -14.58 2.07
N ASP A 38 -51.80 -13.91 2.74
CA ASP A 38 -51.88 -13.56 4.17
C ASP A 38 -51.65 -12.04 4.37
N PRO A 39 -52.71 -11.23 4.58
CA PRO A 39 -52.55 -9.81 4.86
C PRO A 39 -52.15 -9.60 6.33
N ASP A 40 -50.88 -9.29 6.58
CA ASP A 40 -50.43 -8.86 7.91
C ASP A 40 -51.18 -7.59 8.34
N PRO A 41 -51.86 -7.58 9.51
CA PRO A 41 -52.63 -6.44 10.00
C PRO A 41 -51.74 -5.23 10.37
N THR A 42 -50.43 -5.42 10.43
CA THR A 42 -49.42 -4.38 10.69
C THR A 42 -48.77 -3.84 9.40
N SER A 43 -49.08 -4.42 8.24
CA SER A 43 -48.49 -3.97 6.98
C SER A 43 -48.90 -2.53 6.65
N PRO A 44 -47.97 -1.70 6.13
CA PRO A 44 -48.28 -0.30 5.82
C PRO A 44 -49.33 -0.17 4.72
N THR A 45 -49.45 -1.16 3.84
CA THR A 45 -50.50 -1.28 2.82
C THR A 45 -51.87 -1.54 3.44
N PHE A 46 -51.98 -2.47 4.40
CA PHE A 46 -53.23 -2.71 5.12
C PHE A 46 -53.70 -1.46 5.88
N LEU A 47 -52.80 -0.83 6.65
CA LEU A 47 -53.13 0.37 7.41
C LEU A 47 -53.50 1.57 6.52
N LYS A 48 -52.89 1.70 5.33
CA LYS A 48 -53.27 2.72 4.34
C LYS A 48 -54.67 2.47 3.78
N THR A 49 -54.97 1.23 3.38
CA THR A 49 -56.28 0.85 2.83
C THR A 49 -57.38 1.01 3.87
N LEU A 50 -57.11 0.64 5.13
CA LEU A 50 -58.04 0.81 6.24
C LEU A 50 -58.30 2.30 6.53
N ARG A 51 -57.26 3.14 6.64
CA ARG A 51 -57.45 4.59 6.82
C ARG A 51 -58.25 5.22 5.68
N TYR A 52 -58.03 4.75 4.45
CA TYR A 52 -58.79 5.21 3.29
C TYR A 52 -60.26 4.81 3.37
N ALA A 53 -60.56 3.54 3.69
CA ALA A 53 -61.93 3.05 3.87
C ALA A 53 -62.67 3.83 4.97
N HIS A 54 -62.02 4.02 6.12
CA HIS A 54 -62.57 4.81 7.23
C HIS A 54 -62.79 6.27 6.84
N ARG A 55 -61.91 6.88 6.05
CA ARG A 55 -62.08 8.27 5.61
C ARG A 55 -63.26 8.43 4.65
N ILE A 56 -63.46 7.51 3.70
CA ILE A 56 -64.61 7.53 2.80
C ILE A 56 -65.91 7.38 3.58
N LEU A 57 -65.99 6.35 4.42
CA LEU A 57 -67.20 6.06 5.18
C LEU A 57 -67.54 7.20 6.15
N ARG A 58 -66.55 7.77 6.84
CA ARG A 58 -66.74 8.93 7.73
C ARG A 58 -67.19 10.19 6.99
N SER A 59 -66.74 10.39 5.75
CA SER A 59 -67.14 11.55 4.94
C SER A 59 -68.57 11.48 4.41
N ARG A 60 -69.21 10.30 4.43
CA ARG A 60 -70.54 10.07 3.83
C ARG A 60 -71.43 9.17 4.70
N LEU A 61 -71.69 9.58 5.94
CA LEU A 61 -72.60 8.81 6.83
C LEU A 61 -74.08 8.94 6.47
N THR A 62 -74.49 9.98 5.73
CA THR A 62 -75.90 10.18 5.35
C THR A 62 -76.17 9.66 3.94
N PRO A 63 -77.25 8.87 3.72
CA PRO A 63 -77.61 8.40 2.39
C PRO A 63 -77.98 9.61 1.52
N SER A 64 -77.28 9.78 0.40
CA SER A 64 -77.49 10.90 -0.52
C SER A 64 -78.77 10.77 -1.37
N VAL A 65 -79.54 9.68 -1.18
CA VAL A 65 -80.74 9.31 -1.92
C VAL A 65 -81.80 8.87 -0.92
N SER A 66 -83.07 9.21 -1.15
CA SER A 66 -84.17 8.80 -0.28
C SER A 66 -84.34 7.27 -0.26
N PRO A 67 -84.55 6.66 0.92
CA PRO A 67 -84.63 5.21 1.05
C PRO A 67 -85.99 4.67 0.58
N ASP A 68 -86.10 4.30 -0.70
CA ASP A 68 -87.24 3.57 -1.25
C ASP A 68 -86.82 2.18 -1.77
N ALA A 69 -87.04 1.16 -0.93
CA ALA A 69 -86.66 -0.21 -1.24
C ALA A 69 -87.50 -0.83 -2.37
N ALA A 70 -88.74 -0.38 -2.54
CA ALA A 70 -89.65 -0.93 -3.56
C ALA A 70 -89.28 -0.40 -4.95
N ALA A 71 -88.95 0.89 -5.05
CA ALA A 71 -88.47 1.49 -6.30
C ALA A 71 -87.18 0.84 -6.81
N ILE A 72 -86.23 0.54 -5.91
CA ILE A 72 -84.99 -0.16 -6.30
C ILE A 72 -85.28 -1.59 -6.72
N ALA A 73 -86.13 -2.32 -5.99
CA ALA A 73 -86.49 -3.70 -6.35
C ALA A 73 -87.18 -3.77 -7.72
N GLU A 74 -88.11 -2.87 -8.01
CA GLU A 74 -88.73 -2.77 -9.35
C GLU A 74 -87.71 -2.37 -10.42
N SER A 75 -86.72 -1.52 -10.10
CA SER A 75 -85.64 -1.20 -11.04
C SER A 75 -84.75 -2.42 -11.38
N LEU A 76 -84.46 -3.27 -10.39
CA LEU A 76 -83.69 -4.51 -10.57
C LEU A 76 -84.50 -5.56 -11.36
N LYS A 77 -85.79 -5.70 -11.04
CA LYS A 77 -86.72 -6.57 -11.77
C LYS A 77 -86.86 -6.14 -13.23
N ARG A 78 -87.08 -4.85 -13.50
CA ARG A 78 -87.13 -4.30 -14.86
C ARG A 78 -85.82 -4.56 -15.60
N ARG A 79 -84.67 -4.42 -14.92
CA ARG A 79 -83.36 -4.70 -15.51
C ARG A 79 -83.19 -6.17 -15.91
N LEU A 80 -83.50 -7.11 -15.01
CA LEU A 80 -83.43 -8.55 -15.30
C LEU A 80 -84.35 -8.93 -16.47
N ALA A 81 -85.54 -8.34 -16.53
CA ALA A 81 -86.46 -8.50 -17.65
C ALA A 81 -85.89 -7.94 -18.97
N THR A 82 -85.25 -6.76 -18.95
CA THR A 82 -84.64 -6.16 -20.15
C THR A 82 -83.42 -6.95 -20.66
N HIS A 83 -82.72 -7.69 -19.81
CA HIS A 83 -81.58 -8.54 -20.21
C HIS A 83 -82.00 -9.96 -20.68
N GLY A 84 -83.29 -10.19 -20.93
CA GLY A 84 -83.80 -11.47 -21.45
C GLY A 84 -83.87 -12.61 -20.42
N LYS A 85 -83.61 -12.32 -19.13
CA LYS A 85 -83.69 -13.28 -18.01
C LYS A 85 -85.01 -13.15 -17.27
N SER A 86 -86.12 -13.39 -17.97
CA SER A 86 -87.48 -13.22 -17.44
C SER A 86 -87.80 -14.21 -16.30
N SER A 87 -87.24 -15.42 -16.33
CA SER A 87 -87.33 -16.40 -15.23
C SER A 87 -86.71 -15.87 -13.93
N ASP A 88 -85.54 -15.23 -14.03
CA ASP A 88 -84.79 -14.73 -12.88
C ASP A 88 -85.43 -13.46 -12.32
N ALA A 89 -86.07 -12.65 -13.17
CA ALA A 89 -86.85 -11.50 -12.75
C ALA A 89 -88.09 -11.91 -11.90
N LEU A 90 -88.75 -13.01 -12.27
CA LEU A 90 -89.86 -13.58 -11.50
C LEU A 90 -89.37 -14.21 -10.20
N ALA A 91 -88.29 -15.01 -10.25
CA ALA A 91 -87.68 -15.57 -9.06
C ALA A 91 -87.19 -14.48 -8.09
N PHE A 92 -86.62 -13.38 -8.60
CA PHE A 92 -86.24 -12.22 -7.81
C PHE A 92 -87.45 -11.52 -7.19
N ALA A 93 -88.56 -11.39 -7.91
CA ALA A 93 -89.80 -10.81 -7.38
C ALA A 93 -90.35 -11.66 -6.21
N ASP A 94 -90.31 -12.99 -6.32
CA ASP A 94 -90.72 -13.91 -5.26
C ASP A 94 -89.77 -13.86 -4.05
N LEU A 95 -88.45 -13.80 -4.30
CA LEU A 95 -87.44 -13.66 -3.25
C LEU A 95 -87.55 -12.30 -2.55
N TYR A 96 -87.80 -11.23 -3.28
CA TYR A 96 -88.03 -9.90 -2.72
C TYR A 96 -89.33 -9.87 -1.92
N ALA A 97 -90.42 -10.49 -2.38
CA ALA A 97 -91.65 -10.61 -1.61
C ALA A 97 -91.45 -11.39 -0.30
N LYS A 98 -90.67 -12.48 -0.34
CA LYS A 98 -90.26 -13.25 0.86
C LYS A 98 -89.33 -12.44 1.78
N PHE A 99 -88.45 -11.62 1.22
CA PHE A 99 -87.55 -10.74 1.98
C PHE A 99 -88.29 -9.54 2.60
N ALA A 100 -89.27 -8.98 1.88
CA ALA A 100 -90.11 -7.89 2.34
C ALA A 100 -91.04 -8.34 3.47
N SER A 101 -91.63 -9.54 3.37
CA SER A 101 -92.58 -10.11 4.35
C SER A 101 -91.94 -10.64 5.63
N LYS A 102 -90.63 -10.93 5.66
CA LYS A 102 -89.93 -11.30 6.90
C LYS A 102 -89.70 -10.07 7.78
N THR A 103 -90.33 -10.06 8.94
CA THR A 103 -90.14 -9.09 10.04
C THR A 103 -90.07 -9.85 11.37
N GLY A 104 -88.88 -10.25 11.77
CA GLY A 104 -88.62 -10.96 13.04
C GLY A 104 -87.24 -10.58 13.61
N PRO A 105 -86.91 -11.01 14.85
CA PRO A 105 -85.59 -10.76 15.43
C PRO A 105 -84.51 -11.41 14.56
N GLY A 106 -83.57 -10.61 14.05
CA GLY A 106 -82.58 -11.02 13.02
C GLY A 106 -82.92 -10.60 11.59
N SER A 107 -84.04 -9.89 11.36
CA SER A 107 -84.36 -9.29 10.06
C SER A 107 -83.56 -8.02 9.80
N VAL A 108 -83.14 -7.81 8.54
CA VAL A 108 -82.44 -6.60 8.11
C VAL A 108 -83.37 -5.39 8.21
N ASN A 109 -83.05 -4.43 9.09
CA ASN A 109 -83.84 -3.21 9.28
C ASN A 109 -83.77 -2.30 8.05
N ASN A 110 -82.57 -2.09 7.49
CA ASN A 110 -82.37 -1.25 6.31
C ASN A 110 -82.31 -2.08 5.01
N LYS A 111 -83.49 -2.57 4.58
CA LYS A 111 -83.64 -3.37 3.35
C LYS A 111 -83.21 -2.59 2.09
N TRP A 112 -83.33 -1.27 2.11
CA TRP A 112 -82.93 -0.39 1.01
C TRP A 112 -81.41 -0.39 0.78
N SER A 113 -80.61 -0.19 1.83
CA SER A 113 -79.14 -0.12 1.71
C SER A 113 -78.55 -1.39 1.12
N LEU A 114 -79.08 -2.56 1.50
CA LEU A 114 -78.61 -3.86 1.02
C LEU A 114 -78.94 -4.06 -0.47
N LEU A 115 -80.16 -3.70 -0.90
CA LEU A 115 -80.56 -3.77 -2.31
C LEU A 115 -79.80 -2.76 -3.17
N TYR A 116 -79.54 -1.57 -2.63
CA TYR A 116 -78.75 -0.55 -3.29
C TYR A 116 -77.28 -1.00 -3.47
N LEU A 117 -76.68 -1.59 -2.43
CA LEU A 117 -75.33 -2.15 -2.50
C LEU A 117 -75.24 -3.29 -3.52
N LEU A 118 -76.18 -4.25 -3.49
CA LEU A 118 -76.21 -5.35 -4.46
C LEU A 118 -76.38 -4.84 -5.90
N ARG A 119 -77.18 -3.79 -6.09
CA ARG A 119 -77.32 -3.14 -7.39
C ARG A 119 -76.00 -2.53 -7.87
N ILE A 120 -75.29 -1.78 -7.04
CA ILE A 120 -74.01 -1.17 -7.40
C ILE A 120 -72.97 -2.25 -7.70
N VAL A 121 -72.87 -3.27 -6.86
CA VAL A 121 -71.92 -4.39 -7.07
C VAL A 121 -72.22 -5.14 -8.37
N SER A 122 -73.51 -5.31 -8.70
CA SER A 122 -73.93 -5.91 -9.98
C SER A 122 -73.59 -5.01 -11.19
N GLU A 123 -73.75 -3.69 -11.06
CA GLU A 123 -73.36 -2.73 -12.11
C GLU A 123 -71.84 -2.76 -12.36
N ASP A 124 -71.05 -2.83 -11.29
CA ASP A 124 -69.58 -2.90 -11.39
C ASP A 124 -69.12 -4.24 -11.99
N ARG A 125 -69.72 -5.39 -11.63
CA ARG A 125 -69.37 -6.69 -12.22
C ARG A 125 -69.66 -6.78 -13.72
N HIS A 126 -70.77 -6.20 -14.18
CA HIS A 126 -71.09 -6.17 -15.62
C HIS A 126 -70.15 -5.28 -16.43
N LYS A 127 -69.58 -4.22 -15.83
CA LYS A 127 -68.49 -3.44 -16.46
C LYS A 127 -67.17 -4.24 -16.51
N LEU A 128 -66.93 -5.13 -15.54
CA LEU A 128 -65.72 -5.98 -15.48
C LEU A 128 -65.72 -7.16 -16.47
N ASP A 129 -66.88 -7.70 -16.88
CA ASP A 129 -66.93 -8.77 -17.91
C ASP A 129 -66.56 -8.27 -19.32
N SER A 130 -66.48 -6.95 -19.53
CA SER A 130 -65.90 -6.32 -20.73
C SER A 130 -64.41 -5.96 -20.59
N SER A 131 -63.79 -6.24 -19.44
CA SER A 131 -62.36 -6.02 -19.19
C SER A 131 -61.85 -6.97 -18.10
N LEU A 132 -61.74 -8.25 -18.45
CA LEU A 132 -61.15 -9.22 -17.56
C LEU A 132 -59.66 -8.91 -17.30
N LEU A 133 -59.37 -8.95 -16.00
CA LEU A 133 -58.09 -9.00 -15.31
C LEU A 133 -57.39 -7.66 -15.11
N LEU A 134 -57.72 -7.04 -13.96
CA LEU A 134 -56.85 -6.21 -13.12
C LEU A 134 -55.39 -6.19 -13.59
N PRO A 135 -54.98 -5.26 -14.47
CA PRO A 135 -53.58 -5.04 -14.74
C PRO A 135 -53.14 -3.92 -13.81
N ASN A 136 -52.29 -4.30 -12.87
CA ASN A 136 -51.22 -3.48 -12.34
C ASN A 136 -51.61 -2.15 -11.65
N LEU A 137 -51.32 -2.12 -10.35
CA LEU A 137 -50.82 -0.96 -9.63
C LEU A 137 -49.47 -0.47 -10.21
N ASN A 138 -49.41 -0.18 -11.52
CA ASN A 138 -48.29 0.52 -12.13
C ASN A 138 -48.76 1.90 -12.55
N ALA A 139 -48.32 2.89 -11.79
CA ALA A 139 -48.38 4.30 -12.14
C ALA A 139 -47.55 4.55 -13.41
N ALA A 140 -48.16 4.35 -14.58
CA ALA A 140 -47.69 4.88 -15.85
C ALA A 140 -48.71 5.93 -16.32
N VAL A 141 -48.50 7.17 -15.88
CA VAL A 141 -49.22 8.32 -16.43
C VAL A 141 -48.62 8.62 -17.80
N SER A 142 -49.30 8.16 -18.85
CA SER A 142 -49.15 8.69 -20.20
C SER A 142 -49.71 10.11 -20.23
N SER A 143 -48.81 11.07 -20.31
CA SER A 143 -49.09 12.49 -20.51
C SER A 143 -49.58 12.74 -21.94
N SER A 144 -50.87 13.01 -22.10
CA SER A 144 -51.33 13.94 -23.14
C SER A 144 -52.67 14.51 -22.73
N LEU A 145 -52.75 15.84 -22.65
CA LEU A 145 -53.88 16.70 -23.02
C LEU A 145 -53.74 18.07 -22.33
N GLY A 146 -53.88 19.10 -23.16
CA GLY A 146 -53.45 20.47 -22.93
C GLY A 146 -54.04 21.15 -21.70
N ASN A 147 -53.15 21.85 -21.01
CA ASN A 147 -53.44 22.73 -19.90
C ASN A 147 -54.11 24.02 -20.44
N LYS A 148 -55.43 24.14 -20.36
CA LYS A 148 -56.14 25.43 -20.46
C LYS A 148 -56.67 25.79 -19.07
N LYS A 149 -55.96 26.69 -18.39
CA LYS A 149 -56.48 27.42 -17.24
C LYS A 149 -57.55 28.40 -17.72
N THR A 150 -58.76 28.28 -17.20
CA THR A 150 -59.73 29.37 -17.15
C THR A 150 -60.28 29.49 -15.75
N ASN A 151 -60.06 30.65 -15.14
CA ASN A 151 -60.70 31.11 -13.91
C ASN A 151 -62.22 31.08 -14.04
N GLY A 152 -62.92 30.63 -12.99
CA GLY A 152 -64.32 31.00 -12.74
C GLY A 152 -65.30 29.84 -12.58
N VAL A 153 -65.85 29.74 -11.36
CA VAL A 153 -67.16 29.17 -10.98
C VAL A 153 -67.42 27.70 -11.36
N LEU A 154 -67.30 26.82 -10.36
CA LEU A 154 -67.76 25.43 -10.40
C LEU A 154 -69.30 25.37 -10.41
N LEU A 155 -69.88 25.16 -11.59
CA LEU A 155 -71.21 24.56 -11.72
C LEU A 155 -71.07 23.07 -11.39
N VAL A 156 -71.48 22.70 -10.16
CA VAL A 156 -71.57 21.30 -9.72
C VAL A 156 -72.71 20.61 -10.47
N SER A 157 -72.41 19.91 -11.56
CA SER A 157 -73.33 18.97 -12.18
C SER A 157 -73.33 17.63 -11.42
N LYS A 158 -74.54 17.11 -11.16
CA LYS A 158 -74.86 15.89 -10.40
C LYS A 158 -74.52 14.60 -11.15
N ASP A 159 -73.25 14.41 -11.54
CA ASP A 159 -72.81 13.15 -12.18
C ASP A 159 -71.88 12.35 -11.26
N PRO A 160 -72.21 11.08 -10.92
CA PRO A 160 -71.45 10.28 -9.94
C PRO A 160 -70.06 9.87 -10.43
N GLU A 161 -69.81 9.82 -11.74
CA GLU A 161 -68.50 9.47 -12.31
C GLU A 161 -67.50 10.64 -12.18
N ASN A 162 -67.96 11.89 -12.28
CA ASN A 162 -67.12 13.09 -12.08
C ASN A 162 -66.62 13.22 -10.64
N LEU A 163 -67.39 12.79 -9.64
CA LEU A 163 -66.94 12.83 -8.23
C LEU A 163 -65.82 11.83 -7.93
N ARG A 164 -65.81 10.65 -8.59
CA ARG A 164 -64.72 9.68 -8.45
C ARG A 164 -63.43 10.24 -9.06
N ASP A 165 -63.50 10.78 -10.27
CA ASP A 165 -62.32 11.31 -10.96
C ASP A 165 -61.73 12.55 -10.29
N VAL A 166 -62.56 13.38 -9.64
CA VAL A 166 -62.10 14.51 -8.83
C VAL A 166 -61.41 14.02 -7.55
N ALA A 167 -61.98 13.05 -6.84
CA ALA A 167 -61.37 12.47 -5.65
C ALA A 167 -60.06 11.73 -5.95
N PHE A 168 -59.97 11.04 -7.10
CA PHE A 168 -58.72 10.43 -7.56
C PHE A 168 -57.65 11.46 -7.92
N ARG A 169 -58.03 12.59 -8.54
CA ARG A 169 -57.11 13.70 -8.82
C ARG A 169 -56.61 14.40 -7.56
N GLU A 170 -57.50 14.66 -6.61
CA GLU A 170 -57.11 15.22 -5.31
C GLU A 170 -56.18 14.28 -4.55
N TYR A 171 -56.45 12.97 -4.56
CA TYR A 171 -55.55 11.97 -3.99
C TYR A 171 -54.17 11.94 -4.66
N ALA A 172 -54.11 12.00 -6.00
CA ALA A 172 -52.86 12.03 -6.74
C ALA A 172 -52.04 13.31 -6.49
N ASN A 173 -52.71 14.45 -6.28
CA ASN A 173 -52.04 15.71 -5.94
C ASN A 173 -51.55 15.72 -4.49
N LEU A 174 -52.33 15.21 -3.54
CA LEU A 174 -51.93 15.12 -2.12
C LEU A 174 -50.75 14.14 -1.91
N ILE A 175 -50.71 13.02 -2.66
CA ILE A 175 -49.57 12.11 -2.65
C ILE A 175 -48.32 12.76 -3.24
N LYS A 176 -48.45 13.64 -4.22
CA LYS A 176 -47.31 14.40 -4.74
C LYS A 176 -46.80 15.39 -3.69
N GLU A 177 -47.70 16.14 -3.06
CA GLU A 177 -47.34 17.11 -2.02
C GLU A 177 -46.71 16.46 -0.77
N GLU A 178 -47.14 15.26 -0.36
CA GLU A 178 -46.54 14.54 0.77
C GLU A 178 -45.20 13.84 0.43
N ASN A 179 -44.92 13.56 -0.85
CA ASN A 179 -43.68 12.89 -1.29
C ASN A 179 -42.63 13.84 -1.92
N GLU A 180 -42.94 15.13 -2.05
CA GLU A 180 -42.01 16.15 -2.52
C GLU A 180 -41.15 16.68 -1.36
N VAL A 181 -39.89 16.25 -1.32
CA VAL A 181 -38.90 16.74 -0.36
C VAL A 181 -38.34 18.08 -0.86
N THR A 182 -38.32 19.10 0.01
CA THR A 182 -37.73 20.40 -0.32
C THR A 182 -36.22 20.29 -0.55
N GLU A 183 -35.69 21.10 -1.47
CA GLU A 183 -34.26 21.07 -1.86
C GLU A 183 -33.34 21.28 -0.65
N GLU A 184 -33.73 22.13 0.31
CA GLU A 184 -32.97 22.44 1.52
C GLU A 184 -32.73 21.20 2.39
N ILE A 185 -33.71 20.30 2.49
CA ILE A 185 -33.57 19.08 3.29
C ILE A 185 -32.69 18.07 2.55
N LEU A 186 -32.77 18.02 1.21
CA LEU A 186 -31.88 17.20 0.39
C LEU A 186 -30.44 17.70 0.47
N VAL A 187 -30.22 19.02 0.47
CA VAL A 187 -28.90 19.65 0.64
C VAL A 187 -28.27 19.25 1.97
N ARG A 188 -29.02 19.32 3.07
CA ARG A 188 -28.54 18.89 4.40
C ARG A 188 -28.21 17.41 4.43
N ASP A 189 -29.07 16.56 3.87
CA ASP A 189 -28.83 15.11 3.81
C ASP A 189 -27.64 14.76 2.91
N VAL A 190 -27.39 15.52 1.83
CA VAL A 190 -26.19 15.37 1.00
C VAL A 190 -24.93 15.77 1.78
N LEU A 191 -24.97 16.83 2.59
CA LEU A 191 -23.84 17.21 3.45
C LEU A 191 -23.53 16.11 4.48
N TYR A 192 -24.55 15.49 5.07
CA TYR A 192 -24.35 14.32 5.95
C TYR A 192 -23.76 13.12 5.20
N ALA A 193 -24.26 12.82 4.00
CA ALA A 193 -23.69 11.77 3.16
C ALA A 193 -22.22 12.04 2.81
N CYS A 194 -21.88 13.30 2.52
CA CYS A 194 -20.51 13.76 2.26
C CYS A 194 -19.58 13.62 3.49
N GLN A 195 -20.10 13.71 4.71
CA GLN A 195 -19.38 13.41 5.96
C GLN A 195 -19.22 11.90 6.22
N GLY A 196 -19.85 11.04 5.41
CA GLY A 196 -19.90 9.60 5.61
C GLY A 196 -21.01 9.13 6.57
N ILE A 197 -21.98 10.00 6.89
CA ILE A 197 -23.11 9.71 7.79
C ILE A 197 -24.38 9.50 6.96
N ASP A 198 -25.23 8.57 7.36
CA ASP A 198 -26.53 8.35 6.71
C ASP A 198 -27.54 9.45 7.07
N GLY A 199 -28.09 10.09 6.04
CA GLY A 199 -29.17 11.07 6.17
C GLY A 199 -30.55 10.41 6.31
N LYS A 200 -31.58 11.25 6.43
CA LYS A 200 -32.98 10.78 6.54
C LYS A 200 -33.49 10.20 5.22
N TYR A 201 -33.11 10.81 4.11
CA TYR A 201 -33.54 10.48 2.75
C TYR A 201 -32.41 9.97 1.85
N VAL A 202 -31.16 10.28 2.17
CA VAL A 202 -29.97 9.77 1.47
C VAL A 202 -29.27 8.76 2.39
N LYS A 203 -29.29 7.48 2.03
CA LYS A 203 -28.69 6.41 2.83
C LYS A 203 -27.66 5.64 2.02
N PHE A 204 -26.64 5.13 2.71
CA PHE A 204 -25.67 4.22 2.13
C PHE A 204 -26.35 2.88 1.83
N ASN A 205 -26.34 2.47 0.57
CA ASN A 205 -26.80 1.15 0.17
C ASN A 205 -25.60 0.23 -0.02
N SER A 206 -25.53 -0.85 0.77
CA SER A 206 -24.45 -1.84 0.70
C SER A 206 -24.46 -2.67 -0.58
N GLU A 207 -25.59 -2.78 -1.28
CA GLU A 207 -25.69 -3.55 -2.54
C GLU A 207 -25.16 -2.78 -3.75
N ILE A 208 -25.28 -1.45 -3.72
CA ILE A 208 -24.86 -0.53 -4.79
C ILE A 208 -23.45 0.03 -4.50
N ASP A 209 -22.91 -0.24 -3.30
CA ASP A 209 -21.69 0.37 -2.75
C ASP A 209 -21.69 1.89 -2.95
N GLY A 210 -22.78 2.54 -2.53
CA GLY A 210 -22.99 3.95 -2.78
C GLY A 210 -24.20 4.53 -2.10
N TYR A 211 -24.20 5.85 -1.95
CA TYR A 211 -25.32 6.59 -1.38
C TYR A 211 -26.44 6.76 -2.41
N ALA A 212 -27.65 6.38 -2.02
CA ALA A 212 -28.83 6.49 -2.85
C ALA A 212 -29.97 7.20 -2.10
N VAL A 213 -30.78 7.94 -2.86
CA VAL A 213 -32.06 8.47 -2.38
C VAL A 213 -33.03 7.31 -2.25
N VAL A 214 -33.74 7.22 -1.12
CA VAL A 214 -34.68 6.10 -0.90
C VAL A 214 -35.83 6.12 -1.93
N ASP A 215 -36.17 4.95 -2.46
CA ASP A 215 -37.02 4.81 -3.65
C ASP A 215 -38.48 5.23 -3.47
N TYR A 216 -38.98 5.36 -2.24
CA TYR A 216 -40.34 5.85 -1.97
C TYR A 216 -40.53 7.36 -2.19
N ILE A 217 -39.47 8.11 -2.49
CA ILE A 217 -39.52 9.58 -2.65
C ILE A 217 -39.66 9.95 -4.13
N ASN A 218 -40.66 10.76 -4.43
CA ASN A 218 -40.94 11.26 -5.77
C ASN A 218 -40.06 12.47 -6.11
N THR A 219 -38.75 12.24 -6.26
CA THR A 219 -37.80 13.25 -6.72
C THR A 219 -37.65 13.22 -8.24
N PRO A 220 -37.52 14.39 -8.92
CA PRO A 220 -37.20 14.43 -10.34
C PRO A 220 -35.92 13.65 -10.64
N ARG A 221 -35.89 12.93 -11.78
CA ARG A 221 -34.71 12.14 -12.20
C ARG A 221 -33.42 12.96 -12.20
N ALA A 222 -33.48 14.23 -12.62
CA ALA A 222 -32.34 15.14 -12.62
C ALA A 222 -31.79 15.39 -11.20
N THR A 223 -32.66 15.64 -10.22
CA THR A 223 -32.28 15.84 -8.82
C THR A 223 -31.70 14.56 -8.22
N ARG A 224 -32.27 13.39 -8.54
CA ARG A 224 -31.74 12.09 -8.11
C ARG A 224 -30.34 11.83 -8.68
N THR A 225 -30.11 12.15 -9.95
CA THR A 225 -28.78 12.04 -10.56
C THR A 225 -27.79 13.01 -9.92
N MET A 226 -28.20 14.26 -9.67
CA MET A 226 -27.34 15.27 -9.03
C MET A 226 -26.95 14.86 -7.62
N VAL A 227 -27.91 14.41 -6.80
CA VAL A 227 -27.64 13.85 -5.47
C VAL A 227 -26.65 12.70 -5.58
N ARG A 228 -26.86 11.71 -6.46
CA ARG A 228 -25.89 10.60 -6.66
C ARG A 228 -24.49 11.10 -7.01
N THR A 229 -24.37 12.08 -7.90
CA THR A 229 -23.05 12.62 -8.29
C THR A 229 -22.33 13.37 -7.17
N LEU A 230 -23.08 13.99 -6.26
CA LEU A 230 -22.52 14.64 -5.06
C LEU A 230 -22.17 13.58 -4.00
N SER A 231 -23.03 12.56 -3.86
CA SER A 231 -22.85 11.49 -2.87
C SER A 231 -21.69 10.54 -3.19
N GLU A 232 -21.21 10.52 -4.45
CA GLU A 232 -19.95 9.88 -4.84
C GLU A 232 -18.78 10.35 -3.96
N LEU A 233 -18.80 11.63 -3.59
CA LEU A 233 -17.75 12.22 -2.76
C LEU A 233 -17.79 11.66 -1.33
N GLY A 234 -18.98 11.43 -0.78
CA GLY A 234 -19.15 10.73 0.51
C GLY A 234 -18.64 9.29 0.49
N TRP A 235 -18.82 8.58 -0.62
CA TRP A 235 -18.26 7.23 -0.79
C TRP A 235 -16.72 7.25 -0.82
N LEU A 236 -16.13 8.15 -1.62
CA LEU A 236 -14.67 8.32 -1.68
C LEU A 236 -14.09 8.67 -0.31
N PHE A 237 -14.75 9.60 0.39
CA PHE A 237 -14.39 10.00 1.73
C PHE A 237 -14.41 8.82 2.72
N LYS A 238 -15.49 8.02 2.72
CA LYS A 238 -15.61 6.81 3.54
C LYS A 238 -14.49 5.81 3.24
N LYS A 239 -14.14 5.63 1.97
CA LYS A 239 -13.05 4.73 1.55
C LYS A 239 -11.68 5.18 2.04
N VAL A 240 -11.33 6.46 1.90
CA VAL A 240 -10.07 7.02 2.40
C VAL A 240 -10.02 6.94 3.93
N LYS A 241 -11.12 7.28 4.61
CA LYS A 241 -11.21 7.20 6.07
C LYS A 241 -11.06 5.76 6.60
N SER A 242 -11.67 4.77 5.93
CA SER A 242 -11.51 3.34 6.25
C SER A 242 -10.05 2.91 6.19
N PHE A 243 -9.33 3.33 5.15
CA PHE A 243 -7.91 3.02 5.01
C PHE A 243 -7.07 3.66 6.11
N ILE A 244 -7.35 4.91 6.48
CA ILE A 244 -6.64 5.58 7.58
C ILE A 244 -6.91 4.85 8.91
N SER A 245 -8.15 4.46 9.21
CA SER A 245 -8.42 3.68 10.42
C SER A 245 -7.73 2.31 10.43
N GLU A 246 -7.76 1.58 9.31
CA GLU A 246 -7.05 0.29 9.16
C GLU A 246 -5.54 0.44 9.36
N SER A 247 -4.98 1.58 8.94
CA SER A 247 -3.55 1.86 9.04
C SER A 247 -3.09 2.30 10.44
N MET A 248 -4.01 2.79 11.27
CA MET A 248 -3.73 3.27 12.63
C MET A 248 -3.93 2.18 13.68
N ASP A 249 -4.56 1.06 13.34
CA ASP A 249 -4.69 -0.10 14.21
C ASP A 249 -3.32 -0.77 14.42
N GLU A 250 -2.85 -0.80 15.68
CA GLU A 250 -1.52 -1.29 16.11
C GLU A 250 -1.16 -2.72 15.63
N SER A 251 -2.15 -3.51 15.23
CA SER A 251 -1.97 -4.89 14.74
C SER A 251 -1.31 -4.98 13.36
N THR A 252 -1.44 -3.95 12.54
CA THR A 252 -0.83 -3.85 11.22
C THR A 252 0.31 -2.87 11.31
N ALA A 253 1.55 -3.36 11.41
CA ALA A 253 2.75 -2.52 11.36
C ALA A 253 2.84 -1.80 10.00
N VAL A 254 2.16 -0.67 9.88
CA VAL A 254 2.31 0.27 8.78
C VAL A 254 3.64 0.97 9.02
N GLY A 255 4.60 0.75 8.13
CA GLY A 255 5.93 1.33 8.27
C GLY A 255 5.89 2.87 8.21
N THR A 256 7.01 3.49 8.54
CA THR A 256 7.19 4.95 8.65
C THR A 256 6.73 5.72 7.41
N VAL A 257 6.98 5.19 6.21
CA VAL A 257 6.57 5.82 4.94
C VAL A 257 5.04 5.76 4.79
N GLY A 258 4.44 4.63 5.18
CA GLY A 258 2.98 4.46 5.19
C GLY A 258 2.30 5.39 6.21
N GLN A 259 2.90 5.58 7.38
CA GLN A 259 2.39 6.52 8.39
C GLN A 259 2.47 7.97 7.90
N ALA A 260 3.58 8.36 7.26
CA ALA A 260 3.72 9.68 6.65
C ALA A 260 2.68 9.92 5.53
N PHE A 261 2.37 8.88 4.75
CA PHE A 261 1.28 8.92 3.77
C PHE A 261 -0.08 9.11 4.44
N CYS A 262 -0.38 8.36 5.50
CA CYS A 262 -1.65 8.48 6.22
C CYS A 262 -1.81 9.85 6.89
N ALA A 263 -0.74 10.42 7.44
CA ALA A 263 -0.73 11.77 7.98
C ALA A 263 -1.03 12.82 6.90
N ALA A 264 -0.39 12.71 5.72
CA ALA A 264 -0.65 13.62 4.61
C ALA A 264 -2.09 13.50 4.07
N LEU A 265 -2.66 12.28 4.02
CA LEU A 265 -4.07 12.10 3.68
C LEU A 265 -4.98 12.72 4.74
N GLN A 266 -4.66 12.56 6.03
CA GLN A 266 -5.44 13.12 7.14
C GLN A 266 -5.43 14.65 7.13
N ASP A 267 -4.33 15.29 6.73
CA ASP A 267 -4.25 16.74 6.56
C ASP A 267 -5.20 17.23 5.46
N GLU A 268 -5.23 16.56 4.29
CA GLU A 268 -6.18 16.91 3.23
C GLU A 268 -7.63 16.63 3.63
N LEU A 269 -7.90 15.54 4.36
CA LEU A 269 -9.22 15.29 4.94
C LEU A 269 -9.63 16.40 5.92
N SER A 270 -8.68 16.94 6.68
CA SER A 270 -8.91 18.03 7.63
C SER A 270 -9.30 19.32 6.91
N ASP A 271 -8.66 19.63 5.79
CA ASP A 271 -9.05 20.77 4.94
C ASP A 271 -10.42 20.56 4.30
N TYR A 272 -10.74 19.33 3.91
CA TYR A 272 -12.08 18.98 3.46
C TYR A 272 -13.15 19.14 4.57
N TYR A 273 -12.86 18.75 5.82
CA TYR A 273 -13.76 18.99 6.95
C TYR A 273 -13.96 20.49 7.24
N LYS A 274 -12.92 21.31 7.10
CA LYS A 274 -13.05 22.78 7.22
C LYS A 274 -14.01 23.33 6.15
N LEU A 275 -13.88 22.86 4.90
CA LEU A 275 -14.80 23.23 3.82
C LEU A 275 -16.25 22.80 4.14
N LEU A 276 -16.44 21.57 4.63
CA LEU A 276 -17.76 21.09 5.04
C LEU A 276 -18.37 21.92 6.16
N ALA A 277 -17.59 22.32 7.17
CA ALA A 277 -18.06 23.16 8.26
C ALA A 277 -18.53 24.55 7.75
N VAL A 278 -17.82 25.12 6.77
CA VAL A 278 -18.22 26.37 6.12
C VAL A 278 -19.53 26.20 5.35
N LEU A 279 -19.70 25.09 4.62
CA LEU A 279 -20.93 24.80 3.88
C LEU A 279 -22.12 24.52 4.81
N GLU A 280 -21.90 23.85 5.93
CA GLU A 280 -22.92 23.62 6.96
C GLU A 280 -23.36 24.95 7.61
N ALA A 281 -22.41 25.82 7.96
CA ALA A 281 -22.71 27.15 8.48
C ALA A 281 -23.52 28.01 7.50
N GLN A 282 -23.21 27.94 6.20
CA GLN A 282 -23.98 28.61 5.14
C GLN A 282 -25.35 27.97 4.89
N GLY A 283 -25.49 26.67 5.17
CA GLY A 283 -26.76 25.95 5.11
C GLY A 283 -27.70 26.28 6.26
N MET A 284 -27.17 26.59 7.46
CA MET A 284 -27.98 26.98 8.63
C MET A 284 -28.31 28.48 8.67
N ASN A 285 -27.40 29.34 8.22
CA ASN A 285 -27.57 30.80 8.20
C ASN A 285 -27.48 31.34 6.76
N PRO A 286 -28.60 31.49 6.04
CA PRO A 286 -28.58 32.13 4.73
C PRO A 286 -28.17 33.60 4.89
N ILE A 287 -27.06 33.99 4.23
CA ILE A 287 -26.62 35.39 4.18
C ILE A 287 -27.73 36.21 3.53
N PRO A 288 -28.29 37.26 4.17
CA PRO A 288 -29.29 38.10 3.54
C PRO A 288 -28.62 38.90 2.42
N LEU A 289 -29.01 38.65 1.17
CA LEU A 289 -28.69 39.54 0.06
C LEU A 289 -29.54 40.82 0.20
N VAL A 290 -28.90 41.98 0.00
CA VAL A 290 -29.49 43.34 0.13
C VAL A 290 -30.47 43.68 -1.02
N SER A 291 -30.96 42.71 -1.77
CA SER A 291 -31.96 42.93 -2.80
C SER A 291 -32.92 41.77 -2.85
N GLU A 292 -34.04 41.91 -2.13
CA GLU A 292 -35.38 41.56 -2.61
C GLU A 292 -36.41 41.98 -1.55
N SER A 293 -36.92 43.20 -1.70
CA SER A 293 -38.14 43.66 -1.03
C SER A 293 -39.36 43.23 -1.87
N ALA A 294 -39.85 42.00 -1.68
CA ALA A 294 -41.27 41.62 -1.86
C ALA A 294 -41.48 40.09 -1.69
N GLY A 295 -42.13 39.68 -0.60
CA GLY A 295 -42.75 38.35 -0.46
C GLY A 295 -41.84 37.28 0.14
N GLY A 296 -42.26 36.70 1.26
CA GLY A 296 -41.45 35.80 2.06
C GLY A 296 -41.19 34.44 1.40
N SER A 297 -39.93 34.16 1.13
CA SER A 297 -39.31 32.86 1.39
C SER A 297 -37.82 33.12 1.52
N SER A 298 -37.23 32.78 2.65
CA SER A 298 -35.79 32.80 2.85
C SER A 298 -35.17 31.73 1.94
N SER A 299 -34.92 32.06 0.66
CA SER A 299 -34.33 31.09 -0.26
C SER A 299 -32.92 30.76 0.25
N SER A 300 -32.72 29.54 0.74
CA SER A 300 -31.41 29.08 1.14
C SER A 300 -30.38 29.31 0.02
N TYR A 301 -29.27 29.97 0.35
CA TYR A 301 -28.20 30.34 -0.58
C TYR A 301 -27.52 29.12 -1.24
N LEU A 302 -27.70 27.95 -0.64
CA LEU A 302 -27.06 26.69 -0.99
C LEU A 302 -28.03 25.81 -1.79
N SER A 303 -27.97 25.91 -3.12
CA SER A 303 -28.63 24.96 -4.02
C SER A 303 -27.74 23.75 -4.32
N LEU A 304 -28.34 22.63 -4.76
CA LEU A 304 -27.60 21.44 -5.17
C LEU A 304 -26.59 21.72 -6.30
N ARG A 305 -26.95 22.66 -7.19
CA ARG A 305 -26.05 23.11 -8.27
C ARG A 305 -24.86 23.87 -7.72
N ARG A 306 -25.07 24.73 -6.73
CA ARG A 306 -23.99 25.49 -6.11
C ARG A 306 -23.05 24.57 -5.34
N LEU A 307 -23.59 23.60 -4.61
CA LEU A 307 -22.80 22.53 -3.98
C LEU A 307 -21.94 21.78 -4.99
N SER A 308 -22.45 21.50 -6.19
CA SER A 308 -21.67 20.82 -7.23
C SER A 308 -20.43 21.61 -7.68
N VAL A 309 -20.50 22.95 -7.64
CA VAL A 309 -19.35 23.82 -7.95
C VAL A 309 -18.35 23.81 -6.80
N TRP A 310 -18.81 23.94 -5.56
CA TRP A 310 -17.94 23.87 -4.38
C TRP A 310 -17.23 22.52 -4.23
N PHE A 311 -17.89 21.42 -4.64
CA PHE A 311 -17.29 20.09 -4.60
C PHE A 311 -16.45 19.75 -5.84
N ALA A 312 -16.39 20.59 -6.87
CA ALA A 312 -15.66 20.27 -8.10
C ALA A 312 -14.17 19.97 -7.82
N GLU A 313 -13.49 20.83 -7.06
CA GLU A 313 -12.07 20.66 -6.72
C GLU A 313 -11.82 19.53 -5.71
N PRO A 314 -12.50 19.48 -4.54
CA PRO A 314 -12.35 18.36 -3.60
C PRO A 314 -12.66 16.99 -4.22
N LYS A 315 -13.58 16.93 -5.18
CA LYS A 315 -13.92 15.69 -5.89
C LYS A 315 -12.76 15.14 -6.70
N VAL A 316 -11.98 16.00 -7.36
CA VAL A 316 -10.79 15.57 -8.11
C VAL A 316 -9.74 15.04 -7.13
N LYS A 317 -9.47 15.76 -6.04
CA LYS A 317 -8.51 15.35 -5.01
C LYS A 317 -8.90 14.03 -4.33
N MET A 318 -10.15 13.88 -3.90
CA MET A 318 -10.65 12.65 -3.26
C MET A 318 -10.61 11.43 -4.19
N ARG A 319 -10.91 11.61 -5.49
CA ARG A 319 -10.77 10.53 -6.48
C ARG A 319 -9.33 10.08 -6.59
N LEU A 320 -8.39 11.01 -6.66
CA LEU A 320 -6.96 10.71 -6.72
C LEU A 320 -6.49 10.00 -5.45
N MET A 321 -6.87 10.50 -4.27
CA MET A 321 -6.57 9.84 -2.99
C MET A 321 -7.10 8.40 -2.96
N ALA A 322 -8.33 8.16 -3.43
CA ALA A 322 -8.90 6.80 -3.48
C ALA A 322 -8.11 5.86 -4.40
N VAL A 323 -7.67 6.36 -5.58
CA VAL A 323 -6.81 5.59 -6.50
C VAL A 323 -5.44 5.28 -5.86
N LEU A 324 -4.86 6.24 -5.16
CA LEU A 324 -3.59 6.06 -4.46
C LEU A 324 -3.72 5.03 -3.33
N VAL A 325 -4.78 5.14 -2.52
CA VAL A 325 -5.08 4.19 -1.44
C VAL A 325 -5.19 2.75 -1.96
N ASP A 326 -5.90 2.53 -3.08
CA ASP A 326 -6.03 1.19 -3.67
C ASP A 326 -4.68 0.58 -4.06
N LYS A 327 -3.78 1.40 -4.62
CA LYS A 327 -2.44 0.95 -5.01
C LYS A 327 -1.50 0.77 -3.82
N CYS A 328 -1.62 1.63 -2.81
CA CYS A 328 -0.73 1.64 -1.64
C CYS A 328 -1.07 0.55 -0.62
N ARG A 329 -2.25 -0.10 -0.70
CA ARG A 329 -2.62 -1.22 0.19
C ARG A 329 -1.62 -2.40 0.19
N VAL A 330 -0.96 -2.66 -0.94
CA VAL A 330 -0.04 -3.80 -1.11
C VAL A 330 1.43 -3.38 -1.03
N LEU A 331 1.71 -2.10 -1.28
CA LEU A 331 3.07 -1.58 -1.41
C LEU A 331 3.59 -1.05 -0.06
N ARG A 332 4.91 -1.09 0.13
CA ARG A 332 5.59 -0.62 1.35
C ARG A 332 6.79 0.26 1.00
N GLY A 333 7.19 1.14 1.92
CA GLY A 333 8.43 1.90 1.84
C GLY A 333 8.66 2.62 0.51
N GLY A 334 9.86 2.46 -0.04
CA GLY A 334 10.24 3.12 -1.30
C GLY A 334 9.45 2.66 -2.55
N ALA A 335 8.85 1.46 -2.53
CA ALA A 335 7.94 1.02 -3.60
C ALA A 335 6.65 1.86 -3.61
N MET A 336 6.13 2.22 -2.43
CA MET A 336 4.98 3.12 -2.30
C MET A 336 5.32 4.52 -2.83
N ALA A 337 6.48 5.07 -2.46
CA ALA A 337 6.95 6.36 -2.95
C ALA A 337 7.12 6.38 -4.49
N GLY A 338 7.65 5.30 -5.08
CA GLY A 338 7.75 5.14 -6.53
C GLY A 338 6.39 5.08 -7.22
N ALA A 339 5.41 4.38 -6.65
CA ALA A 339 4.06 4.31 -7.20
C ALA A 339 3.35 5.67 -7.16
N ILE A 340 3.50 6.43 -6.07
CA ILE A 340 2.93 7.77 -5.94
C ILE A 340 3.61 8.73 -6.93
N HIS A 341 4.93 8.63 -7.12
CA HIS A 341 5.68 9.43 -8.10
C HIS A 341 5.17 9.25 -9.53
N LEU A 342 4.82 8.03 -9.93
CA LEU A 342 4.26 7.77 -11.26
C LEU A 342 2.96 8.55 -11.51
N HIS A 343 2.16 8.75 -10.45
CA HIS A 343 0.93 9.55 -10.51
C HIS A 343 1.16 11.06 -10.47
N ALA A 344 2.35 11.52 -10.11
CA ALA A 344 2.68 12.95 -10.10
C ALA A 344 2.96 13.52 -11.50
N GLN A 345 3.16 12.65 -12.51
CA GLN A 345 3.39 13.02 -13.91
C GLN A 345 2.09 13.39 -14.66
N HIS A 346 1.22 14.17 -14.01
CA HIS A 346 0.00 14.70 -14.62
C HIS A 346 0.22 16.14 -15.12
N GLY A 347 -0.48 16.51 -16.20
CA GLY A 347 -0.42 17.87 -16.78
C GLY A 347 -1.35 18.90 -16.14
N ASP A 348 -2.19 18.52 -15.18
CA ASP A 348 -3.09 19.44 -14.47
C ASP A 348 -2.34 20.06 -13.27
N PRO A 349 -2.23 21.41 -13.18
CA PRO A 349 -1.52 22.08 -12.09
C PRO A 349 -2.12 21.79 -10.71
N LEU A 350 -3.44 21.66 -10.58
CA LEU A 350 -4.07 21.37 -9.28
C LEU A 350 -3.68 19.98 -8.75
N VAL A 351 -3.67 19.00 -9.65
CA VAL A 351 -3.24 17.63 -9.34
C VAL A 351 -1.74 17.61 -9.05
N HIS A 352 -0.95 18.35 -9.82
CA HIS A 352 0.50 18.42 -9.63
C HIS A 352 0.86 19.00 -8.26
N ASP A 353 0.29 20.15 -7.89
CA ASP A 353 0.56 20.82 -6.60
C ASP A 353 0.17 19.93 -5.41
N PHE A 354 -0.99 19.28 -5.49
CA PHE A 354 -1.43 18.30 -4.50
C PHE A 354 -0.46 17.11 -4.39
N MET A 355 -0.07 16.51 -5.52
CA MET A 355 0.86 15.38 -5.55
C MET A 355 2.26 15.76 -5.05
N MET A 356 2.74 16.97 -5.34
CA MET A 356 4.01 17.49 -4.83
C MET A 356 3.98 17.66 -3.31
N SER A 357 2.89 18.20 -2.77
CA SER A 357 2.69 18.32 -1.31
C SER A 357 2.69 16.93 -0.64
N LEU A 358 1.91 16.00 -1.18
CA LEU A 358 1.83 14.62 -0.71
C LEU A 358 3.21 13.92 -0.76
N LEU A 359 3.92 14.02 -1.88
CA LEU A 359 5.23 13.37 -2.05
C LEU A 359 6.32 13.95 -1.15
N ARG A 360 6.27 15.25 -0.82
CA ARG A 360 7.17 15.85 0.19
C ARG A 360 6.99 15.21 1.55
N CYS A 361 5.75 14.98 1.99
CA CYS A 361 5.47 14.32 3.25
C CYS A 361 5.89 12.84 3.22
N VAL A 362 5.52 12.09 2.17
CA VAL A 362 5.82 10.65 2.05
C VAL A 362 7.32 10.37 1.92
N CYS A 363 8.06 11.19 1.17
CA CYS A 363 9.49 10.98 0.98
C CYS A 363 10.34 11.53 2.14
N SER A 364 9.78 12.35 3.03
CA SER A 364 10.50 12.90 4.19
C SER A 364 11.19 11.83 5.05
N PRO A 365 10.52 10.76 5.52
CA PRO A 365 11.19 9.70 6.28
C PRO A 365 12.26 8.98 5.45
N LEU A 366 12.04 8.81 4.13
CA LEU A 366 13.00 8.16 3.25
C LEU A 366 14.28 9.00 3.09
N PHE A 367 14.16 10.31 2.93
CA PHE A 367 15.32 11.20 2.87
C PHE A 367 16.03 11.32 4.22
N GLU A 368 15.30 11.25 5.33
CA GLU A 368 15.92 11.21 6.65
C GLU A 368 16.74 9.94 6.86
N MET A 369 16.24 8.78 6.41
CA MET A 369 17.02 7.53 6.38
C MET A 369 18.28 7.65 5.50
N VAL A 370 18.18 8.28 4.32
CA VAL A 370 19.37 8.56 3.48
C VAL A 370 20.34 9.50 4.20
N ARG A 371 19.83 10.53 4.87
CA ARG A 371 20.64 11.50 5.62
C ARG A 371 21.42 10.82 6.73
N SER A 372 20.76 10.05 7.59
CA SER A 372 21.42 9.30 8.66
C SER A 372 22.43 8.30 8.09
N TRP A 373 22.10 7.60 7.00
CA TRP A 373 23.04 6.68 6.35
C TRP A 373 24.30 7.37 5.77
N VAL A 374 24.16 8.56 5.20
CA VAL A 374 25.25 9.30 4.53
C VAL A 374 26.04 10.22 5.49
N LEU A 375 25.47 10.60 6.64
CA LEU A 375 26.11 11.52 7.60
C LEU A 375 26.44 10.87 8.95
N GLU A 376 25.76 9.79 9.33
CA GLU A 376 25.95 9.09 10.62
C GLU A 376 26.38 7.63 10.40
N GLY A 377 26.13 7.09 9.20
CA GLY A 377 26.44 5.69 8.86
C GLY A 377 25.56 4.69 9.59
N GLU A 378 24.47 5.15 10.19
CA GLU A 378 23.49 4.33 10.88
C GLU A 378 22.35 3.95 9.94
N LEU A 379 21.89 2.72 10.10
CA LEU A 379 20.74 2.20 9.36
C LEU A 379 19.67 1.80 10.38
N GLU A 380 18.85 2.77 10.77
CA GLU A 380 17.68 2.51 11.60
C GLU A 380 16.47 2.15 10.72
N ASP A 381 16.40 0.90 10.27
CA ASP A 381 15.25 0.40 9.50
C ASP A 381 14.51 -0.70 10.27
N SER A 382 13.58 -0.29 11.13
CA SER A 382 12.75 -1.19 11.94
C SER A 382 11.68 -1.93 11.11
N PHE A 383 11.33 -1.43 9.93
CA PHE A 383 10.20 -1.92 9.13
C PHE A 383 10.59 -2.50 7.76
N GLY A 384 11.87 -2.47 7.39
CA GLY A 384 12.36 -2.98 6.10
C GLY A 384 11.90 -2.13 4.91
N GLU A 385 11.81 -0.81 5.10
CA GLU A 385 11.27 0.13 4.11
C GLU A 385 12.35 0.78 3.24
N PHE A 386 13.59 0.73 3.69
CA PHE A 386 14.72 1.35 3.01
C PHE A 386 15.27 0.45 1.89
N PHE A 387 15.84 1.08 0.85
CA PHE A 387 16.40 0.34 -0.28
C PHE A 387 17.78 -0.27 0.00
N VAL A 388 18.41 0.02 1.14
CA VAL A 388 19.64 -0.65 1.61
C VAL A 388 19.28 -1.59 2.74
N VAL A 389 19.61 -2.87 2.58
CA VAL A 389 19.34 -3.91 3.59
C VAL A 389 20.64 -4.28 4.29
N SER A 390 20.63 -4.17 5.62
CA SER A 390 21.70 -4.65 6.49
C SER A 390 21.53 -6.15 6.75
N HIS A 391 22.60 -6.92 6.55
CA HIS A 391 22.68 -8.31 6.97
C HIS A 391 23.65 -8.41 8.16
N PRO A 392 23.29 -9.13 9.23
CA PRO A 392 24.18 -9.32 10.36
C PRO A 392 25.31 -10.26 9.96
N VAL A 393 26.46 -9.69 9.62
CA VAL A 393 27.66 -10.41 9.19
C VAL A 393 28.81 -10.07 10.14
N LYS A 394 29.78 -10.99 10.28
CA LYS A 394 31.04 -10.73 10.98
C LYS A 394 31.73 -9.48 10.42
N VAL A 395 32.47 -8.77 11.28
CA VAL A 395 33.14 -7.50 10.98
C VAL A 395 34.02 -7.58 9.72
N ASP A 396 34.71 -8.70 9.49
CA ASP A 396 35.62 -8.89 8.36
C ASP A 396 34.90 -8.92 6.99
N LEU A 397 33.64 -9.37 6.96
CA LEU A 397 32.82 -9.48 5.76
C LEU A 397 31.79 -8.34 5.63
N LEU A 398 31.74 -7.44 6.62
CA LEU A 398 30.79 -6.33 6.69
C LEU A 398 30.84 -5.42 5.45
N TRP A 399 32.04 -5.19 4.89
CA TRP A 399 32.19 -4.41 3.66
C TRP A 399 31.53 -5.08 2.43
N ARG A 400 31.61 -6.41 2.34
CA ARG A 400 31.22 -7.18 1.15
C ARG A 400 29.76 -7.58 1.21
N GLU A 401 29.37 -8.23 2.29
CA GLU A 401 28.07 -8.89 2.44
C GLU A 401 27.13 -8.18 3.40
N GLY A 402 27.65 -7.21 4.18
CA GLY A 402 26.86 -6.50 5.20
C GLY A 402 25.74 -5.63 4.63
N TYR A 403 25.93 -5.05 3.44
CA TYR A 403 24.93 -4.15 2.84
C TYR A 403 24.69 -4.44 1.37
N ASN A 404 23.42 -4.66 1.04
CA ASN A 404 22.95 -4.92 -0.32
C ASN A 404 21.82 -3.96 -0.70
N LEU A 405 21.68 -3.70 -1.99
CA LEU A 405 20.57 -2.91 -2.53
C LEU A 405 19.38 -3.82 -2.81
N HIS A 406 18.22 -3.42 -2.28
CA HIS A 406 16.95 -4.07 -2.57
C HIS A 406 16.23 -3.32 -3.69
N HIS A 407 16.37 -3.84 -4.91
CA HIS A 407 15.83 -3.21 -6.13
C HIS A 407 14.30 -3.04 -6.12
N GLY A 408 13.56 -3.86 -5.37
CA GLY A 408 12.09 -3.77 -5.27
C GLY A 408 11.58 -2.58 -4.45
N MET A 409 12.42 -2.00 -3.58
CA MET A 409 12.10 -0.87 -2.70
C MET A 409 12.75 0.42 -3.19
N LEU A 410 13.40 0.40 -4.35
CA LEU A 410 14.05 1.57 -4.93
C LEU A 410 12.99 2.46 -5.61
N PRO A 411 12.78 3.70 -5.13
CA PRO A 411 11.83 4.61 -5.77
C PRO A 411 12.28 4.97 -7.19
N SER A 412 11.35 5.12 -8.11
CA SER A 412 11.63 5.43 -9.52
C SER A 412 12.35 6.77 -9.75
N PHE A 413 12.25 7.71 -8.80
CA PHE A 413 12.92 9.01 -8.88
C PHE A 413 14.40 8.96 -8.44
N ILE A 414 14.85 7.88 -7.81
CA ILE A 414 16.26 7.68 -7.46
C ILE A 414 16.92 6.86 -8.57
N SER A 415 17.93 7.42 -9.22
CA SER A 415 18.67 6.68 -10.24
C SER A 415 19.46 5.52 -9.61
N PRO A 416 19.63 4.39 -10.31
CA PRO A 416 20.42 3.27 -9.79
C PRO A 416 21.88 3.66 -9.53
N SER A 417 22.42 4.62 -10.28
CA SER A 417 23.75 5.19 -10.03
C SER A 417 23.83 5.97 -8.72
N LEU A 418 22.81 6.80 -8.42
CA LEU A 418 22.73 7.52 -7.15
C LEU A 418 22.58 6.55 -5.98
N ALA A 419 21.71 5.54 -6.09
CA ALA A 419 21.55 4.52 -5.04
C ALA A 419 22.85 3.73 -4.78
N GLN A 420 23.59 3.37 -5.83
CA GLN A 420 24.92 2.76 -5.69
C GLN A 420 25.92 3.70 -5.02
N ARG A 421 25.87 5.01 -5.32
CA ARG A 421 26.73 6.00 -4.66
C ARG A 421 26.37 6.11 -3.18
N ILE A 422 25.09 6.23 -2.83
CA ILE A 422 24.61 6.23 -1.43
C ILE A 422 25.06 4.98 -0.68
N LEU A 423 24.93 3.80 -1.29
CA LEU A 423 25.40 2.55 -0.70
C LEU A 423 26.91 2.59 -0.42
N ARG A 424 27.73 3.00 -1.40
CA ARG A 424 29.19 3.08 -1.26
C ARG A 424 29.59 4.06 -0.17
N THR A 425 28.99 5.25 -0.16
CA THR A 425 29.27 6.27 0.84
C THR A 425 29.00 5.75 2.23
N GLY A 426 27.81 5.19 2.50
CA GLY A 426 27.53 4.66 3.83
C GLY A 426 28.32 3.40 4.19
N LYS A 427 28.70 2.55 3.21
CA LYS A 427 29.69 1.48 3.44
C LYS A 427 31.03 2.05 3.92
N SER A 428 31.57 3.06 3.23
CA SER A 428 32.81 3.76 3.61
C SER A 428 32.75 4.33 5.02
N ILE A 429 31.63 4.95 5.37
CA ILE A 429 31.39 5.49 6.72
C ILE A 429 31.35 4.39 7.77
N ASN A 430 30.54 3.36 7.54
CA ASN A 430 30.39 2.30 8.53
C ASN A 430 31.68 1.51 8.73
N PHE A 431 32.49 1.36 7.67
CA PHE A 431 33.84 0.82 7.78
C PHE A 431 34.74 1.71 8.65
N LEU A 432 34.74 3.03 8.46
CA LEU A 432 35.50 3.95 9.32
C LEU A 432 35.06 3.87 10.77
N ARG A 433 33.76 3.73 11.00
CA ARG A 433 33.18 3.66 12.34
C ARG A 433 33.49 2.34 13.06
N VAL A 434 33.19 1.21 12.43
CA VAL A 434 33.23 -0.12 13.06
C VAL A 434 34.61 -0.76 12.97
N CYS A 435 35.35 -0.53 11.89
CA CYS A 435 36.66 -1.16 11.68
C CYS A 435 37.83 -0.26 12.08
N CYS A 436 37.67 1.08 12.03
CA CYS A 436 38.74 2.02 12.31
C CYS A 436 38.56 2.86 13.58
N ASP A 437 37.43 2.72 14.28
CA ASP A 437 37.02 3.53 15.44
C ASP A 437 37.26 5.05 15.23
N ASP A 438 37.08 5.53 13.99
CA ASP A 438 37.26 6.94 13.64
C ASP A 438 35.89 7.62 13.52
N HIS A 439 35.62 8.56 14.43
CA HIS A 439 34.43 9.40 14.43
C HIS A 439 34.69 10.82 13.92
N GLY A 440 35.94 11.19 13.61
CA GLY A 440 36.32 12.56 13.27
C GLY A 440 35.68 13.10 11.98
N TRP A 441 35.09 12.21 11.18
CA TRP A 441 34.31 12.58 9.99
C TRP A 441 32.88 13.04 10.34
N ALA A 442 32.30 12.59 11.46
CA ALA A 442 30.93 12.90 11.88
C ALA A 442 30.78 14.36 12.34
N ASP A 443 31.76 14.89 13.07
CA ASP A 443 31.77 16.30 13.50
C ASP A 443 31.86 17.25 12.30
N ALA A 444 32.75 16.95 11.35
CA ALA A 444 32.89 17.70 10.10
C ALA A 444 31.66 17.55 9.18
N ALA A 445 30.99 16.40 9.22
CA ALA A 445 29.75 16.16 8.48
C ALA A 445 28.57 16.94 9.09
N SER A 446 28.46 16.99 10.41
CA SER A 446 27.45 17.76 11.15
C SER A 446 27.62 19.26 10.94
N GLU A 447 28.85 19.77 10.99
CA GLU A 447 29.16 21.18 10.71
C GLU A 447 28.84 21.56 9.25
N ALA A 448 29.17 20.70 8.28
CA ALA A 448 28.85 20.92 6.88
C ALA A 448 27.34 20.84 6.59
N ALA A 449 26.61 19.97 7.28
CA ALA A 449 25.15 19.88 7.20
C ALA A 449 24.48 21.12 7.80
N ALA A 450 25.03 21.64 8.90
CA ALA A 450 24.57 22.88 9.53
C ALA A 450 24.81 24.11 8.64
N ALA A 451 25.97 24.19 7.98
CA ALA A 451 26.28 25.24 7.02
C ALA A 451 25.39 25.20 5.77
N SER A 452 24.92 24.01 5.37
CA SER A 452 24.04 23.82 4.21
C SER A 452 22.55 24.05 4.51
N GLY A 453 22.19 24.44 5.74
CA GLY A 453 20.80 24.70 6.15
C GLY A 453 19.94 23.45 6.36
N THR A 454 20.51 22.26 6.22
CA THR A 454 19.78 20.97 6.28
C THR A 454 19.44 20.49 7.70
N THR A 455 19.88 21.20 8.74
CA THR A 455 19.79 20.75 10.15
C THR A 455 18.58 21.25 10.93
N THR A 456 17.59 21.89 10.30
CA THR A 456 16.38 22.30 11.03
C THR A 456 15.14 21.71 10.39
N ARG A 457 14.28 21.15 11.25
CA ARG A 457 12.97 20.49 11.02
C ARG A 457 11.98 21.15 10.03
N ARG A 458 12.36 22.21 9.30
CA ARG A 458 11.56 22.92 8.29
C ARG A 458 12.27 23.18 6.95
N GLY A 459 13.52 22.73 6.77
CA GLY A 459 14.31 22.96 5.55
C GLY A 459 15.12 21.74 5.10
N GLY A 460 14.62 20.53 5.38
CA GLY A 460 15.23 19.29 4.88
C GLY A 460 15.06 19.13 3.37
N ILE A 461 15.93 18.34 2.75
CA ILE A 461 15.88 17.99 1.33
C ILE A 461 14.47 17.50 1.00
N GLY A 462 13.74 18.33 0.24
CA GLY A 462 12.37 18.04 -0.12
C GLY A 462 12.29 17.15 -1.36
N TYR A 463 11.17 16.45 -1.51
CA TYR A 463 10.84 15.87 -2.81
C TYR A 463 10.81 16.96 -3.90
N GLY A 464 11.56 16.73 -4.98
CA GLY A 464 11.83 17.71 -6.05
C GLY A 464 13.27 18.25 -6.07
N GLU A 465 14.05 18.02 -5.00
CA GLU A 465 15.46 18.45 -4.89
C GLU A 465 16.43 17.28 -5.07
N THR A 466 16.15 16.39 -6.03
CA THR A 466 17.01 15.22 -6.33
C THR A 466 18.43 15.64 -6.70
N ASP A 467 18.60 16.79 -7.34
CA ASP A 467 19.90 17.33 -7.74
C ASP A 467 20.69 17.82 -6.52
N ALA A 468 20.02 18.42 -5.54
CA ALA A 468 20.63 18.82 -4.28
C ALA A 468 21.06 17.60 -3.45
N LEU A 469 20.24 16.54 -3.45
CA LEU A 469 20.61 15.26 -2.84
C LEU A 469 21.81 14.63 -3.54
N GLU A 470 21.81 14.61 -4.87
CA GLU A 470 22.93 14.11 -5.68
C GLU A 470 24.22 14.86 -5.32
N TYR A 471 24.17 16.19 -5.24
CA TYR A 471 25.30 17.02 -4.84
C TYR A 471 25.76 16.74 -3.41
N LEU A 472 24.85 16.66 -2.44
CA LEU A 472 25.18 16.37 -1.05
C LEU A 472 25.83 15.00 -0.90
N VAL A 473 25.30 13.98 -1.58
CA VAL A 473 25.87 12.63 -1.58
C VAL A 473 27.25 12.62 -2.25
N ALA A 474 27.44 13.36 -3.35
CA ALA A 474 28.71 13.42 -4.04
C ALA A 474 29.79 14.10 -3.20
N GLU A 475 29.43 15.19 -2.53
CA GLU A 475 30.32 15.94 -1.66
C GLU A 475 30.64 15.16 -0.37
N ALA A 476 29.66 14.48 0.23
CA ALA A 476 29.88 13.55 1.33
C ALA A 476 30.83 12.42 0.92
N ALA A 477 30.56 11.77 -0.22
CA ALA A 477 31.42 10.70 -0.77
C ALA A 477 32.87 11.17 -0.92
N LYS A 478 33.09 12.33 -1.55
CA LYS A 478 34.44 12.88 -1.75
C LYS A 478 35.17 13.13 -0.43
N ARG A 479 34.49 13.64 0.59
CA ARG A 479 35.07 13.89 1.92
C ARG A 479 35.44 12.59 2.62
N ILE A 480 34.52 11.63 2.61
CA ILE A 480 34.71 10.34 3.26
C ILE A 480 35.79 9.53 2.56
N ASP A 481 35.80 9.50 1.23
CA ASP A 481 36.82 8.78 0.44
C ASP A 481 38.21 9.37 0.71
N LYS A 482 38.33 10.69 0.79
CA LYS A 482 39.60 11.34 1.17
C LYS A 482 40.02 10.91 2.58
N ARG A 483 39.12 11.03 3.56
CA ARG A 483 39.42 10.65 4.96
C ARG A 483 39.76 9.17 5.08
N LEU A 484 39.05 8.30 4.36
CA LEU A 484 39.30 6.86 4.32
C LEU A 484 40.70 6.55 3.80
N LEU A 485 41.12 7.22 2.72
CA LEU A 485 42.48 7.08 2.20
C LEU A 485 43.52 7.60 3.20
N ASP A 486 43.28 8.76 3.82
CA ASP A 486 44.19 9.32 4.81
C ASP A 486 44.36 8.35 6.00
N VAL A 487 43.26 7.81 6.54
CA VAL A 487 43.29 6.82 7.64
C VAL A 487 44.02 5.53 7.21
N LEU A 488 43.74 5.02 6.01
CA LEU A 488 44.34 3.78 5.52
C LEU A 488 45.86 3.92 5.26
N TYR A 489 46.30 5.05 4.70
CA TYR A 489 47.71 5.28 4.38
C TYR A 489 48.53 5.79 5.57
N GLU A 490 47.97 6.65 6.42
CA GLU A 490 48.70 7.24 7.55
C GLU A 490 48.60 6.38 8.81
N ARG A 491 47.39 6.02 9.27
CA ARG A 491 47.21 5.22 10.51
C ARG A 491 47.57 3.76 10.32
N TYR A 492 47.04 3.14 9.27
CA TYR A 492 47.24 1.69 9.02
C TYR A 492 48.39 1.39 8.07
N LYS A 493 49.15 2.41 7.65
CA LYS A 493 50.38 2.26 6.87
C LYS A 493 50.26 1.27 5.70
N PHE A 494 49.15 1.32 4.97
CA PHE A 494 48.82 0.32 3.93
C PHE A 494 49.94 0.11 2.91
N LYS A 495 50.65 1.17 2.54
CA LYS A 495 51.80 1.14 1.63
C LYS A 495 52.92 0.24 2.16
N GLU A 496 53.21 0.28 3.46
CA GLU A 496 54.27 -0.52 4.08
C GLU A 496 53.89 -2.00 4.06
N HIS A 497 52.64 -2.34 4.35
CA HIS A 497 52.14 -3.72 4.27
C HIS A 497 52.18 -4.27 2.83
N CYS A 498 51.85 -3.46 1.82
CA CYS A 498 52.01 -3.86 0.41
C CYS A 498 53.48 -4.12 0.05
N LEU A 499 54.39 -3.25 0.51
CA LEU A 499 55.82 -3.42 0.31
C LEU A 499 56.35 -4.65 1.05
N ALA A 500 55.82 -4.97 2.22
CA ALA A 500 56.17 -6.16 2.98
C ALA A 500 55.81 -7.44 2.23
N ILE A 501 54.59 -7.53 1.70
CA ILE A 501 54.17 -8.69 0.87
C ILE A 501 55.12 -8.84 -0.32
N LYS A 502 55.53 -7.75 -0.96
CA LYS A 502 56.50 -7.79 -2.05
C LYS A 502 57.91 -8.22 -1.59
N ARG A 503 58.39 -7.73 -0.45
CA ARG A 503 59.73 -8.03 0.06
C ARG A 503 59.85 -9.47 0.55
N TYR A 504 58.88 -9.93 1.33
CA TYR A 504 58.92 -11.21 2.03
C TYR A 504 58.20 -12.33 1.26
N LEU A 505 56.94 -12.14 0.88
CA LEU A 505 56.13 -13.20 0.24
C LEU A 505 56.44 -13.39 -1.25
N LEU A 506 56.95 -12.36 -1.94
CA LEU A 506 57.45 -12.48 -3.31
C LEU A 506 58.98 -12.61 -3.38
N LEU A 507 59.65 -12.87 -2.25
CA LEU A 507 61.11 -13.05 -2.16
C LEU A 507 61.92 -11.89 -2.79
N GLY A 508 61.37 -10.67 -2.76
CA GLY A 508 62.02 -9.50 -3.35
C GLY A 508 63.28 -9.03 -2.59
N GLN A 509 63.38 -9.37 -1.30
CA GLN A 509 64.49 -8.99 -0.44
C GLN A 509 65.50 -10.15 -0.31
N GLY A 510 66.55 -10.10 -1.14
CA GLY A 510 67.47 -11.22 -1.32
C GLY A 510 68.32 -11.56 -0.10
N ASP A 511 68.71 -10.58 0.72
CA ASP A 511 69.51 -10.80 1.94
C ASP A 511 68.72 -11.61 2.97
N PHE A 512 67.48 -11.21 3.26
CA PHE A 512 66.58 -11.95 4.14
C PHE A 512 66.39 -13.40 3.68
N VAL A 513 66.11 -13.61 2.38
CA VAL A 513 65.89 -14.95 1.83
C VAL A 513 67.14 -15.82 1.93
N GLN A 514 68.32 -15.25 1.70
CA GLN A 514 69.58 -15.98 1.87
C GLN A 514 69.81 -16.43 3.31
N TYR A 515 69.65 -15.53 4.29
CA TYR A 515 69.78 -15.88 5.71
C TYR A 515 68.71 -16.90 6.15
N LEU A 516 67.47 -16.75 5.68
CA LEU A 516 66.39 -17.71 5.94
C LEU A 516 66.74 -19.09 5.39
N MET A 517 67.25 -19.17 4.15
CA MET A 517 67.66 -20.43 3.51
C MET A 517 68.83 -21.10 4.25
N ASP A 518 69.79 -20.33 4.74
CA ASP A 518 70.95 -20.87 5.45
C ASP A 518 70.59 -21.38 6.86
N ILE A 519 69.67 -20.72 7.57
CA ILE A 519 69.21 -21.12 8.91
C ILE A 519 68.22 -22.28 8.83
N VAL A 520 67.22 -22.19 7.95
CA VAL A 520 66.10 -23.15 7.86
C VAL A 520 66.46 -24.37 7.01
N GLY A 521 67.32 -24.19 5.99
CA GLY A 521 67.72 -25.23 5.05
C GLY A 521 68.18 -26.58 5.65
N PRO A 522 69.07 -26.63 6.66
CA PRO A 522 69.47 -27.90 7.27
C PRO A 522 68.30 -28.62 7.94
N LYS A 523 67.37 -27.88 8.56
CA LYS A 523 66.18 -28.45 9.22
C LYS A 523 65.11 -28.91 8.23
N LEU A 524 64.94 -28.21 7.12
CA LEU A 524 64.01 -28.63 6.06
C LEU A 524 64.45 -29.91 5.32
N SER A 525 65.73 -30.31 5.46
CA SER A 525 66.24 -31.56 4.89
C SER A 525 65.78 -32.81 5.65
N GLU A 526 65.34 -32.65 6.91
CA GLU A 526 64.73 -33.69 7.74
C GLU A 526 63.29 -34.02 7.27
N PRO A 527 62.75 -35.22 7.58
CA PRO A 527 61.37 -35.55 7.25
C PRO A 527 60.38 -34.63 7.97
N ALA A 528 59.26 -34.28 7.31
CA ALA A 528 58.31 -33.29 7.81
C ALA A 528 57.73 -33.59 9.21
N ASN A 529 57.62 -34.87 9.57
CA ASN A 529 57.09 -35.30 10.87
C ASN A 529 57.90 -34.82 12.08
N ASN A 530 59.19 -34.50 11.89
CA ASN A 530 60.07 -34.04 12.96
C ASN A 530 60.09 -32.51 13.10
N ILE A 531 59.43 -31.78 12.20
CA ILE A 531 59.54 -30.34 12.11
C ILE A 531 58.32 -29.71 12.77
N SER A 532 58.55 -28.95 13.85
CA SER A 532 57.50 -28.20 14.51
C SER A 532 57.36 -26.79 13.92
N SER A 533 56.11 -26.30 13.83
CA SER A 533 55.84 -24.92 13.40
C SER A 533 56.47 -23.88 14.33
N PHE A 534 56.66 -24.22 15.60
CA PHE A 534 57.24 -23.35 16.62
C PHE A 534 58.75 -23.15 16.40
N GLU A 535 59.48 -24.24 16.10
CA GLU A 535 60.91 -24.15 15.77
C GLU A 535 61.14 -23.32 14.50
N LEU A 536 60.31 -23.52 13.48
CA LEU A 536 60.39 -22.75 12.24
C LEU A 536 60.10 -21.26 12.47
N ALA A 537 59.16 -20.92 13.35
CA ALA A 537 58.92 -19.54 13.74
C ALA A 537 60.14 -18.94 14.46
N GLY A 538 60.79 -19.70 15.35
CA GLY A 538 62.04 -19.28 15.99
C GLY A 538 63.18 -19.04 14.99
N PHE A 539 63.30 -19.89 13.95
CA PHE A 539 64.27 -19.70 12.88
C PHE A 539 63.94 -18.51 11.98
N LEU A 540 62.65 -18.26 11.71
CA LEU A 540 62.21 -17.06 10.99
C LEU A 540 62.62 -15.80 11.75
N GLU A 541 62.39 -15.74 13.07
CA GLU A 541 62.86 -14.61 13.88
C GLU A 541 64.38 -14.44 13.87
N ALA A 542 65.13 -15.55 13.92
CA ALA A 542 66.59 -15.50 13.82
C ALA A 542 67.06 -14.95 12.46
N ALA A 543 66.39 -15.34 11.36
CA ALA A 543 66.66 -14.82 10.03
C ALA A 543 66.30 -13.32 9.88
N VAL A 544 65.20 -12.87 10.50
CA VAL A 544 64.84 -11.45 10.55
C VAL A 544 65.91 -10.66 11.32
N ARG A 545 66.38 -11.15 12.47
CA ARG A 545 67.45 -10.49 13.25
C ARG A 545 68.81 -10.47 12.53
N ALA A 546 69.10 -11.48 11.72
CA ALA A 546 70.36 -11.58 10.97
C ALA A 546 70.39 -10.73 9.68
N SER A 547 69.25 -10.20 9.24
CA SER A 547 69.12 -9.48 7.97
C SER A 547 68.73 -8.00 8.17
N ASN A 548 68.72 -7.22 7.09
CA ASN A 548 68.26 -5.83 7.16
C ASN A 548 66.76 -5.69 7.46
N ALA A 549 66.02 -6.81 7.47
CA ALA A 549 64.62 -6.86 7.90
C ALA A 549 64.42 -6.42 9.35
N GLN A 550 65.46 -6.45 10.20
CA GLN A 550 65.39 -5.97 11.58
C GLN A 550 65.02 -4.48 11.73
N TYR A 551 65.24 -3.68 10.68
CA TYR A 551 64.94 -2.25 10.67
C TYR A 551 63.54 -1.91 10.14
N ASP A 552 62.80 -2.91 9.64
CA ASP A 552 61.41 -2.73 9.21
C ASP A 552 60.48 -2.65 10.43
N ASP A 553 59.27 -2.11 10.23
CA ASP A 553 58.28 -1.94 11.28
C ASP A 553 57.91 -3.26 11.97
N ARG A 554 57.86 -3.23 13.30
CA ARG A 554 57.55 -4.43 14.11
C ARG A 554 56.17 -5.00 13.80
N ASP A 555 55.19 -4.14 13.53
CA ASP A 555 53.83 -4.60 13.16
C ASP A 555 53.81 -5.40 11.86
N VAL A 556 54.69 -5.08 10.90
CA VAL A 556 54.83 -5.85 9.66
C VAL A 556 55.44 -7.22 9.93
N LEU A 557 56.48 -7.27 10.77
CA LEU A 557 57.19 -8.50 11.12
C LEU A 557 56.32 -9.44 11.97
N ASP A 558 55.55 -8.90 12.92
CA ASP A 558 54.64 -9.67 13.77
C ASP A 558 53.50 -10.34 12.98
N ARG A 559 53.21 -9.84 11.77
CA ARG A 559 52.21 -10.40 10.85
C ARG A 559 52.78 -11.48 9.92
N LEU A 560 54.11 -11.60 9.84
CA LEU A 560 54.76 -12.66 9.07
C LEU A 560 54.80 -13.94 9.90
N LYS A 561 54.03 -14.94 9.50
CA LYS A 561 53.94 -16.23 10.19
C LYS A 561 54.39 -17.37 9.29
N VAL A 562 54.90 -18.43 9.90
CA VAL A 562 55.16 -19.68 9.20
C VAL A 562 53.87 -20.49 9.14
N LYS A 563 53.50 -20.95 7.95
CA LYS A 563 52.40 -21.87 7.71
C LYS A 563 52.96 -23.22 7.27
N MET A 564 52.52 -24.27 7.94
CA MET A 564 52.82 -25.65 7.55
C MET A 564 51.70 -26.18 6.66
N MET A 565 52.03 -26.62 5.46
CA MET A 565 51.07 -27.25 4.55
C MET A 565 50.76 -28.70 4.99
N PRO A 566 49.55 -29.21 4.78
CA PRO A 566 49.23 -30.60 5.11
C PRO A 566 50.10 -31.55 4.28
N HIS A 567 50.75 -32.52 4.93
CA HIS A 567 51.77 -33.38 4.34
C HIS A 567 51.53 -34.88 4.61
N GLY A 568 51.99 -35.73 3.71
CA GLY A 568 51.92 -37.19 3.82
C GLY A 568 53.17 -37.84 4.43
N SER A 569 53.11 -39.16 4.65
CA SER A 569 54.26 -39.95 5.14
C SER A 569 55.30 -40.14 4.03
N GLY A 570 56.17 -39.15 3.85
CA GLY A 570 57.23 -39.18 2.83
C GLY A 570 57.73 -37.80 2.41
N ASP A 571 56.97 -36.74 2.74
CA ASP A 571 57.32 -35.38 2.38
C ASP A 571 58.49 -34.86 3.25
N ARG A 572 59.38 -34.10 2.61
CA ARG A 572 60.48 -33.41 3.30
C ARG A 572 60.00 -32.04 3.76
N GLY A 573 60.64 -31.48 4.78
CA GLY A 573 60.30 -30.14 5.29
C GLY A 573 60.22 -29.05 4.20
N TRP A 574 61.03 -29.16 3.16
CA TRP A 574 61.04 -28.25 2.01
C TRP A 574 59.70 -28.09 1.28
N ASP A 575 58.88 -29.13 1.25
CA ASP A 575 57.59 -29.12 0.54
C ASP A 575 56.43 -28.67 1.44
N VAL A 576 56.69 -28.64 2.75
CA VAL A 576 55.72 -28.32 3.80
C VAL A 576 55.82 -26.87 4.26
N PHE A 577 57.02 -26.30 4.20
CA PHE A 577 57.29 -24.93 4.64
C PHE A 577 56.65 -23.90 3.72
N SER A 578 55.88 -22.97 4.31
CA SER A 578 55.39 -21.78 3.62
C SER A 578 55.39 -20.57 4.53
N LEU A 579 55.54 -19.37 3.95
CA LEU A 579 55.34 -18.11 4.66
C LEU A 579 53.93 -17.58 4.39
N GLU A 580 53.26 -17.13 5.44
CA GLU A 580 51.93 -16.52 5.40
C GLU A 580 52.00 -15.12 5.99
N TYR A 581 51.22 -14.22 5.40
CA TYR A 581 51.08 -12.85 5.89
C TYR A 581 49.68 -12.68 6.47
N GLU A 582 49.59 -12.50 7.79
CA GLU A 582 48.33 -12.34 8.51
C GLU A 582 47.87 -10.87 8.44
N ALA A 583 46.95 -10.58 7.53
CA ALA A 583 46.29 -9.28 7.47
C ALA A 583 45.23 -9.18 8.58
N ARG A 584 45.55 -8.50 9.68
CA ARG A 584 44.55 -8.17 10.72
C ARG A 584 43.62 -7.05 10.25
N ALA A 585 42.43 -6.96 10.87
CA ALA A 585 41.51 -5.86 10.66
C ALA A 585 42.21 -4.50 10.85
N PRO A 586 41.95 -3.49 10.00
CA PRO A 586 40.95 -3.44 8.92
C PRO A 586 41.47 -3.91 7.54
N LEU A 587 42.74 -4.33 7.45
CA LEU A 587 43.41 -4.67 6.19
C LEU A 587 42.93 -5.99 5.54
N ASP A 588 42.33 -6.88 6.33
CA ASP A 588 41.72 -8.13 5.84
C ASP A 588 40.65 -7.88 4.76
N THR A 589 39.93 -6.76 4.87
CA THR A 589 38.91 -6.37 3.88
C THR A 589 39.47 -6.26 2.45
N VAL A 590 40.73 -5.80 2.34
CA VAL A 590 41.49 -5.71 1.08
C VAL A 590 42.25 -7.02 0.82
N PHE A 591 43.00 -7.50 1.81
CA PHE A 591 43.80 -8.73 1.72
C PHE A 591 43.02 -9.97 2.13
N THR A 592 41.94 -10.25 1.39
CA THR A 592 41.12 -11.43 1.69
C THR A 592 41.92 -12.73 1.60
N GLU A 593 41.44 -13.75 2.31
CA GLU A 593 41.97 -15.12 2.26
C GLU A 593 42.09 -15.65 0.81
N SER A 594 41.14 -15.29 -0.06
CA SER A 594 41.17 -15.65 -1.49
C SER A 594 42.37 -15.03 -2.24
N VAL A 595 42.79 -13.83 -1.87
CA VAL A 595 43.93 -13.14 -2.47
C VAL A 595 45.24 -13.67 -1.86
N LEU A 596 45.29 -13.85 -0.55
CA LEU A 596 46.45 -14.41 0.14
C LEU A 596 46.75 -15.84 -0.29
N SER A 597 45.74 -16.67 -0.54
CA SER A 597 45.94 -18.01 -1.10
C SER A 597 46.56 -18.00 -2.50
N LYS A 598 46.26 -16.99 -3.33
CA LYS A 598 46.92 -16.81 -4.64
C LYS A 598 48.38 -16.42 -4.46
N TYR A 599 48.69 -15.52 -3.54
CA TYR A 599 50.06 -15.18 -3.21
C TYR A 599 50.85 -16.36 -2.64
N LEU A 600 50.23 -17.20 -1.80
CA LEU A 600 50.85 -18.42 -1.28
C LEU A 600 51.24 -19.40 -2.40
N ARG A 601 50.39 -19.53 -3.45
CA ARG A 601 50.73 -20.35 -4.62
C ARG A 601 51.93 -19.81 -5.38
N VAL A 602 52.02 -18.47 -5.51
CA VAL A 602 53.19 -17.81 -6.12
C VAL A 602 54.44 -18.01 -5.26
N PHE A 603 54.33 -17.83 -3.94
CA PHE A 603 55.41 -18.09 -3.00
C PHE A 603 55.95 -19.52 -3.12
N ASN A 604 55.07 -20.53 -3.13
CA ASN A 604 55.49 -21.93 -3.23
C ASN A 604 56.25 -22.24 -4.53
N PHE A 605 55.87 -21.60 -5.64
CA PHE A 605 56.62 -21.71 -6.89
C PHE A 605 58.01 -21.07 -6.78
N LEU A 606 58.07 -19.82 -6.30
CA LEU A 606 59.32 -19.08 -6.14
C LEU A 606 60.26 -19.76 -5.12
N TRP A 607 59.70 -20.32 -4.05
CA TRP A 607 60.43 -21.04 -3.02
C TRP A 607 61.09 -22.30 -3.57
N ARG A 608 60.38 -23.08 -4.41
CA ARG A 608 60.95 -24.24 -5.10
C ARG A 608 62.08 -23.85 -6.04
N LEU A 609 61.94 -22.71 -6.73
CA LEU A 609 62.98 -22.19 -7.61
C LEU A 609 64.23 -21.81 -6.80
N LYS A 610 64.05 -21.07 -5.69
CA LYS A 610 65.14 -20.71 -4.78
C LYS A 610 65.79 -21.91 -4.08
N ARG A 611 65.03 -22.98 -3.81
CA ARG A 611 65.60 -24.26 -3.32
C ARG A 611 66.57 -24.86 -4.33
N VAL A 612 66.23 -24.85 -5.62
CA VAL A 612 67.12 -25.36 -6.68
C VAL A 612 68.39 -24.51 -6.77
N GLU A 613 68.25 -23.19 -6.73
CA GLU A 613 69.39 -22.26 -6.72
C GLU A 613 70.32 -22.51 -5.52
N HIS A 614 69.77 -22.61 -4.31
CA HIS A 614 70.55 -22.86 -3.10
C HIS A 614 71.27 -24.22 -3.14
N ALA A 615 70.58 -25.26 -3.62
CA ALA A 615 71.20 -26.59 -3.79
C ALA A 615 72.34 -26.55 -4.81
N LEU A 616 72.17 -25.86 -5.95
CA LEU A 616 73.24 -25.66 -6.94
C LEU A 616 74.42 -24.90 -6.33
N ILE A 617 74.18 -23.82 -5.58
CA ILE A 617 75.23 -23.06 -4.89
C ILE A 617 75.94 -23.95 -3.85
N GLY A 618 75.22 -24.79 -3.12
CA GLY A 618 75.78 -25.75 -2.17
C GLY A 618 76.70 -26.78 -2.84
N ILE A 619 76.26 -27.34 -3.97
CA ILE A 619 77.08 -28.25 -4.80
C ILE A 619 78.33 -27.53 -5.28
N TRP A 620 78.24 -26.27 -5.73
CA TRP A 620 79.40 -25.49 -6.14
C TRP A 620 80.37 -25.22 -4.99
N LYS A 621 79.86 -24.86 -3.81
CA LYS A 621 80.67 -24.63 -2.59
C LYS A 621 81.47 -25.88 -2.19
N THR A 622 80.94 -27.08 -2.40
CA THR A 622 81.65 -28.34 -2.13
C THR A 622 82.57 -28.75 -3.29
N MET A 623 82.16 -28.51 -4.54
CA MET A 623 82.90 -28.88 -5.73
C MET A 623 84.16 -28.02 -5.93
N LYS A 624 84.08 -26.71 -5.70
CA LYS A 624 85.19 -25.75 -5.88
C LYS A 624 86.44 -26.09 -5.04
N PRO A 625 86.36 -26.34 -3.72
CA PRO A 625 87.52 -26.76 -2.93
C PRO A 625 88.02 -28.15 -3.31
N ASN A 626 87.15 -29.10 -3.71
CA ASN A 626 87.57 -30.43 -4.19
C ASN A 626 88.44 -30.40 -5.47
N CYS A 627 88.34 -29.32 -6.26
CA CYS A 627 89.22 -29.07 -7.39
C CYS A 627 90.59 -28.52 -6.96
N ILE A 628 90.61 -27.71 -5.89
CA ILE A 628 91.81 -27.05 -5.34
C ILE A 628 92.63 -28.05 -4.51
N THR A 629 91.97 -28.95 -3.78
CA THR A 629 92.59 -30.13 -3.16
C THR A 629 92.94 -31.23 -4.17
N SER A 630 92.89 -30.98 -5.48
CA SER A 630 93.50 -31.89 -6.47
C SER A 630 95.01 -32.15 -6.21
N ASN A 631 95.65 -31.28 -5.42
CA ASN A 631 97.01 -31.48 -4.88
C ASN A 631 97.12 -32.56 -3.77
N SER A 632 96.03 -33.03 -3.14
CA SER A 632 96.07 -34.13 -2.18
C SER A 632 95.95 -35.52 -2.84
N PHE A 633 95.63 -35.59 -4.14
CA PHE A 633 95.58 -36.84 -4.92
C PHE A 633 96.97 -37.31 -5.42
N VAL A 634 98.05 -36.80 -4.84
CA VAL A 634 99.44 -37.12 -5.22
C VAL A 634 99.78 -38.61 -5.01
N LYS A 635 98.99 -39.36 -4.23
CA LYS A 635 99.20 -40.80 -3.96
C LYS A 635 98.48 -41.76 -4.91
N LEU A 636 97.69 -41.30 -5.88
CA LEU A 636 96.98 -42.19 -6.83
C LEU A 636 97.75 -42.38 -8.14
N GLN A 637 97.62 -43.57 -8.75
CA GLN A 637 98.14 -43.85 -10.10
C GLN A 637 97.65 -42.80 -11.13
N SER A 638 98.55 -42.41 -12.02
CA SER A 638 98.38 -41.32 -12.99
C SER A 638 97.19 -41.49 -13.93
N SER A 639 96.79 -42.73 -14.26
CA SER A 639 95.63 -43.05 -15.10
C SER A 639 94.29 -42.75 -14.41
N VAL A 640 94.14 -43.16 -13.15
CA VAL A 640 92.93 -42.93 -12.34
C VAL A 640 92.76 -41.45 -12.03
N LYS A 641 93.86 -40.74 -11.80
CA LYS A 641 93.88 -39.28 -11.62
C LYS A 641 93.33 -38.54 -12.84
N LEU A 642 93.72 -38.96 -14.05
CA LEU A 642 93.26 -38.34 -15.29
C LEU A 642 91.76 -38.55 -15.55
N GLN A 643 91.25 -39.76 -15.26
CA GLN A 643 89.83 -40.09 -15.39
C GLN A 643 88.97 -39.32 -14.38
N LEU A 644 89.42 -39.21 -13.12
CA LEU A 644 88.71 -38.45 -12.09
C LEU A 644 88.67 -36.95 -12.42
N LEU A 645 89.78 -36.37 -12.89
CA LEU A 645 89.83 -34.97 -13.34
C LEU A 645 88.93 -34.72 -14.56
N SER A 646 88.86 -35.68 -15.50
CA SER A 646 87.96 -35.58 -16.65
C SER A 646 86.49 -35.63 -16.23
N ALA A 647 86.12 -36.56 -15.34
CA ALA A 647 84.77 -36.66 -14.80
C ALA A 647 84.37 -35.39 -14.03
N LEU A 648 85.28 -34.87 -13.20
CA LEU A 648 85.06 -33.65 -12.42
C LEU A 648 84.89 -32.41 -13.31
N ARG A 649 85.68 -32.26 -14.38
CA ARG A 649 85.47 -31.20 -15.39
C ARG A 649 84.12 -31.33 -16.09
N ARG A 650 83.69 -32.55 -16.46
CA ARG A 650 82.37 -32.78 -17.04
C ARG A 650 81.25 -32.36 -16.08
N CYS A 651 81.39 -32.70 -14.80
CA CYS A 651 80.45 -32.26 -13.77
C CYS A 651 80.42 -30.72 -13.61
N GLN A 652 81.54 -30.01 -13.78
CA GLN A 652 81.58 -28.54 -13.71
C GLN A 652 80.86 -27.90 -14.89
N VAL A 653 81.05 -28.45 -16.09
CA VAL A 653 80.35 -27.98 -17.29
C VAL A 653 78.85 -28.20 -17.14
N LEU A 654 78.41 -29.38 -16.72
CA LEU A 654 77.00 -29.67 -16.44
C LEU A 654 76.42 -28.74 -15.37
N TRP A 655 77.17 -28.49 -14.29
CA TRP A 655 76.73 -27.55 -13.26
C TRP A 655 76.57 -26.14 -13.82
N ASN A 656 77.52 -25.66 -14.64
CA ASN A 656 77.44 -24.35 -15.29
C ASN A 656 76.23 -24.25 -16.24
N GLU A 657 75.95 -25.30 -17.02
CA GLU A 657 74.78 -25.36 -17.90
C GLU A 657 73.47 -25.32 -17.10
N MET A 658 73.36 -26.12 -16.03
CA MET A 658 72.20 -26.12 -15.14
C MET A 658 72.03 -24.77 -14.44
N ASN A 659 73.12 -24.17 -13.94
CA ASN A 659 73.09 -22.88 -13.28
C ASN A 659 72.72 -21.75 -14.26
N HIS A 660 73.27 -21.76 -15.48
CA HIS A 660 72.90 -20.81 -16.53
C HIS A 660 71.42 -20.92 -16.92
N PHE A 661 70.87 -22.14 -16.98
CA PHE A 661 69.45 -22.36 -17.25
C PHE A 661 68.55 -21.83 -16.12
N VAL A 662 68.90 -22.11 -14.86
CA VAL A 662 68.16 -21.65 -13.69
C VAL A 662 68.23 -20.14 -13.56
N LEU A 663 69.43 -19.55 -13.63
CA LEU A 663 69.61 -18.09 -13.60
C LEU A 663 68.94 -17.41 -14.79
N GLY A 664 69.00 -18.00 -15.99
CA GLY A 664 68.34 -17.47 -17.18
C GLY A 664 66.80 -17.46 -17.04
N LYS A 665 66.22 -18.50 -16.45
CA LYS A 665 64.79 -18.53 -16.13
C LYS A 665 64.41 -17.58 -14.99
N GLU A 666 65.17 -17.55 -13.90
CA GLU A 666 64.94 -16.64 -12.78
C GLU A 666 65.00 -15.18 -13.22
N THR A 667 66.04 -14.79 -13.94
CA THR A 667 66.17 -13.43 -14.46
C THR A 667 65.05 -13.10 -15.44
N TYR A 668 64.67 -14.01 -16.33
CA TYR A 668 63.56 -13.78 -17.26
C TYR A 668 62.21 -13.65 -16.55
N GLU A 669 61.86 -14.56 -15.64
CA GLU A 669 60.57 -14.54 -14.94
C GLU A 669 60.46 -13.38 -13.92
N ILE A 670 61.55 -13.05 -13.22
CA ILE A 670 61.56 -12.00 -12.18
C ILE A 670 61.73 -10.59 -12.80
N ILE A 671 62.55 -10.44 -13.86
CA ILE A 671 62.82 -9.11 -14.46
C ILE A 671 61.74 -8.72 -15.47
N LYS A 672 61.16 -9.67 -16.23
CA LYS A 672 60.07 -9.33 -17.17
C LYS A 672 58.82 -8.84 -16.43
N HIS A 673 58.62 -9.23 -15.17
CA HIS A 673 57.59 -8.70 -14.27
C HIS A 673 57.94 -7.36 -13.59
N LYS A 674 59.17 -6.84 -13.73
CA LYS A 674 59.52 -5.48 -13.28
C LYS A 674 59.21 -4.40 -14.33
N TYR A 675 58.93 -4.78 -15.57
CA TYR A 675 58.71 -3.89 -16.72
C TYR A 675 57.31 -3.99 -17.35
N ILE A 676 56.37 -4.65 -16.66
CA ILE A 676 54.92 -4.62 -16.91
C ILE A 676 54.29 -4.10 -15.63
#